data_AF-A0A6B9YBJ5-F1
#
_entry.id   AF-A0A6B9YBJ5-F1
#
_cell.length_a   1.000
_cell.length_b   1.000
_cell.length_c   1.000
_cell.angle_alpha   90.00
_cell.angle_beta   90.00
_cell.angle_gamma   90.00
#
_symmetry.space_group_name_H-M   'P 1'
#
loop_
_entity.id
_entity.type
_entity.pdbx_description
1 polymer ?
#
loop_
_entity_poly.entity_id
_entity_poly.type
_entity_poly.pdbx_seq_one_letter_code
_entity_poly.pdbx_strand_id
1 'polypeptide(L)'
;MTANFEANQLIDEKSPYLLQHAYNPVNWFPWGEEAFEKAKKEGKPVFLSIGYSTCHWCHVMAHESFEDEEMAALLNERFVSIKVDREERPDLDSIYMKVCQMMTGHGGWPLSVFLTPNKIPFYAGTYFPKESKYGMPGFKEVITQLYRKFKEDPEHIAEVTDSVTNAFEKLKQKKAKERLTIDNTHKAYKQLGRMFDPEYGGFGAAPKFPSAHNFMFLMKYYHLTGKKPARQMVEKTLKSMADGGLFDHIGFGFARYSTDEKWLVPHFEKMLYDQATLIMAYTEGYQLTENTRWKQISEQTIEFVLREMRNQEGAFLSAIDADSEGEEGKYYTWTEEEIFDVLGDDLGDRFSQVYNITPAGNFEGKNIPNQIGVNGRKVATSHKMTLEDLQDEMDAARLKLLEEREKRVYPHVDDKILTSWNALMIAALARAGKVFEKSQYTEAAQTAMDFAEKKLFAEGRLMVRYRDGELQNKGFLDDYAFLLWAYIELYEATFDLAYLQKGKNIVQDLFEYFWDDEEGGFYFSGYDSETLLTREKEVYDGAIPSGNSVAVVMLQKMAYLTGETEWLDRVEEMYYSFKDDIDGASTGSTFFLQSLLFFETPTKEVVVIGNQGDENRERLLSELNKAYLPDVSVLVGESPEEIGEVAPFAREYRQMEDQTTVYVCEHFACQQPTTNVDEALRAILG
;
A
#
# COMPACT_ATOMS: atom_id res chain seq x y z
N MET A 1 6.43 -37.88 -12.34
CA MET A 1 5.57 -36.98 -13.13
C MET A 1 6.39 -36.54 -14.32
N THR A 2 5.93 -36.82 -15.53
CA THR A 2 6.55 -36.28 -16.74
C THR A 2 6.31 -34.78 -16.73
N ALA A 3 7.35 -33.98 -16.51
CA ALA A 3 7.24 -32.54 -16.66
C ALA A 3 6.79 -32.26 -18.10
N ASN A 4 5.69 -31.55 -18.25
CA ASN A 4 5.26 -31.05 -19.55
C ASN A 4 6.26 -29.95 -19.96
N PHE A 5 7.01 -30.17 -21.04
CA PHE A 5 8.05 -29.23 -21.51
C PHE A 5 7.52 -28.28 -22.59
N GLU A 6 6.25 -28.40 -22.98
CA GLU A 6 5.63 -27.51 -23.95
C GLU A 6 5.06 -26.29 -23.23
N ALA A 7 5.56 -25.11 -23.59
CA ALA A 7 5.10 -23.86 -23.00
C ALA A 7 3.75 -23.44 -23.59
N ASN A 8 2.85 -22.92 -22.75
CA ASN A 8 1.63 -22.24 -23.16
C ASN A 8 1.91 -20.75 -23.48
N GLN A 9 0.85 -20.00 -23.77
CA GLN A 9 0.94 -18.61 -24.24
C GLN A 9 1.52 -17.64 -23.19
N LEU A 10 1.57 -18.01 -21.91
CA LEU A 10 2.15 -17.15 -20.87
C LEU A 10 3.67 -17.02 -20.95
N ILE A 11 4.35 -17.82 -21.78
CA ILE A 11 5.81 -17.75 -21.94
C ILE A 11 6.30 -16.43 -22.53
N ASP A 12 5.42 -15.70 -23.22
CA ASP A 12 5.71 -14.41 -23.84
C ASP A 12 5.45 -13.23 -22.89
N GLU A 13 4.90 -13.48 -21.70
CA GLU A 13 4.63 -12.44 -20.69
C GLU A 13 5.86 -12.07 -19.87
N LYS A 14 5.82 -10.90 -19.22
CA LYS A 14 6.87 -10.46 -18.29
C LYS A 14 6.50 -10.59 -16.83
N SER A 15 5.23 -10.70 -16.47
CA SER A 15 4.82 -10.92 -15.09
C SER A 15 5.46 -12.21 -14.53
N PRO A 16 6.20 -12.15 -13.40
CA PRO A 16 6.70 -13.36 -12.73
C PRO A 16 5.57 -14.34 -12.38
N TYR A 17 4.40 -13.82 -11.97
CA TYR A 17 3.22 -14.62 -11.70
C TYR A 17 2.71 -15.38 -12.94
N LEU A 18 2.73 -14.78 -14.12
CA LEU A 18 2.28 -15.46 -15.33
C LEU A 18 3.33 -16.48 -15.82
N LEU A 19 4.61 -16.10 -15.79
CA LEU A 19 5.72 -16.95 -16.20
C LEU A 19 5.84 -18.23 -15.35
N GLN A 20 5.54 -18.18 -14.05
CA GLN A 20 5.56 -19.37 -13.20
C GLN A 20 4.55 -20.44 -13.66
N HIS A 21 3.54 -20.08 -14.46
CA HIS A 21 2.51 -20.97 -14.98
C HIS A 21 2.66 -21.31 -16.46
N ALA A 22 3.73 -20.84 -17.12
CA ALA A 22 3.96 -21.03 -18.56
C ALA A 22 4.13 -22.50 -18.96
N TYR A 23 4.52 -23.38 -18.04
CA TYR A 23 4.72 -24.82 -18.28
C TYR A 23 3.64 -25.69 -17.64
N ASN A 24 2.57 -25.10 -17.09
CA ASN A 24 1.45 -25.88 -16.59
C ASN A 24 0.75 -26.60 -17.77
N PRO A 25 0.25 -27.84 -17.58
CA PRO A 25 -0.50 -28.56 -18.61
C PRO A 25 -1.83 -27.89 -19.01
N VAL A 26 -2.34 -26.96 -18.20
CA VAL A 26 -3.45 -26.10 -18.61
C VAL A 26 -2.98 -25.13 -19.69
N ASN A 27 -3.73 -25.03 -20.80
CA ASN A 27 -3.47 -24.11 -21.90
C ASN A 27 -3.90 -22.68 -21.50
N TRP A 28 -3.05 -22.03 -20.71
CA TRP A 28 -3.28 -20.68 -20.24
C TRP A 28 -3.05 -19.64 -21.33
N PHE A 29 -3.99 -18.69 -21.41
CA PHE A 29 -3.83 -17.44 -22.15
C PHE A 29 -3.63 -16.28 -21.18
N PRO A 30 -2.85 -15.25 -21.55
CA PRO A 30 -2.97 -13.96 -20.89
C PRO A 30 -4.34 -13.34 -21.20
N TRP A 31 -4.74 -12.34 -20.42
CA TRP A 31 -5.95 -11.57 -20.75
C TRP A 31 -5.74 -10.78 -22.04
N GLY A 32 -6.52 -11.11 -23.08
CA GLY A 32 -6.43 -10.43 -24.36
C GLY A 32 -7.49 -10.89 -25.36
N GLU A 33 -7.60 -10.17 -26.48
CA GLU A 33 -8.60 -10.42 -27.52
C GLU A 33 -8.51 -11.85 -28.08
N GLU A 34 -7.30 -12.39 -28.22
CA GLU A 34 -7.07 -13.75 -28.72
C GLU A 34 -7.83 -14.82 -27.92
N ALA A 35 -7.79 -14.75 -26.59
CA ALA A 35 -8.45 -15.71 -25.72
C ALA A 35 -9.98 -15.66 -25.87
N PHE A 36 -10.54 -14.45 -25.94
CA PHE A 36 -11.99 -14.26 -26.08
C PHE A 36 -12.49 -14.62 -27.49
N GLU A 37 -11.74 -14.31 -28.55
CA GLU A 37 -12.08 -14.74 -29.91
C GLU A 37 -12.01 -16.25 -30.07
N LYS A 38 -11.03 -16.91 -29.43
CA LYS A 38 -11.00 -18.37 -29.33
C LYS A 38 -12.24 -18.92 -28.61
N ALA A 39 -12.61 -18.34 -27.47
CA ALA A 39 -13.79 -18.75 -26.70
C ALA A 39 -15.08 -18.62 -27.54
N LYS A 40 -15.23 -17.54 -28.30
CA LYS A 40 -16.36 -17.35 -29.24
C LYS A 40 -16.35 -18.38 -30.35
N LYS A 41 -15.21 -18.61 -31.01
CA LYS A 41 -15.06 -19.54 -32.14
C LYS A 41 -15.35 -20.98 -31.74
N GLU A 42 -14.91 -21.40 -30.55
CA GLU A 42 -15.13 -22.75 -30.01
C GLU A 42 -16.47 -22.88 -29.26
N GLY A 43 -17.17 -21.77 -29.03
CA GLY A 43 -18.39 -21.71 -28.24
C GLY A 43 -18.20 -22.18 -26.79
N LYS A 44 -17.02 -21.95 -26.21
CA LYS A 44 -16.65 -22.38 -24.85
C LYS A 44 -16.77 -21.23 -23.85
N PRO A 45 -17.15 -21.49 -22.59
CA PRO A 45 -16.99 -20.50 -21.52
C PRO A 45 -15.50 -20.25 -21.24
N VAL A 46 -15.22 -19.16 -20.54
CA VAL A 46 -13.88 -18.78 -20.09
C VAL A 46 -13.74 -19.09 -18.61
N PHE A 47 -12.60 -19.68 -18.21
CA PHE A 47 -12.19 -19.77 -16.82
C PHE A 47 -11.09 -18.72 -16.59
N LEU A 48 -11.40 -17.70 -15.79
CA LEU A 48 -10.47 -16.63 -15.41
C LEU A 48 -9.93 -16.91 -14.01
N SER A 49 -8.61 -17.01 -13.90
CA SER A 49 -7.89 -17.14 -12.63
C SER A 49 -7.04 -15.88 -12.40
N ILE A 50 -7.34 -15.14 -11.33
CA ILE A 50 -6.61 -13.92 -10.93
C ILE A 50 -5.84 -14.20 -9.64
N GLY A 51 -4.56 -13.84 -9.62
CA GLY A 51 -3.66 -13.98 -8.47
C GLY A 51 -2.40 -13.13 -8.62
N TYR A 52 -1.37 -13.43 -7.85
CA TYR A 52 -0.07 -12.75 -7.83
C TYR A 52 1.02 -13.72 -7.35
N SER A 53 2.29 -13.39 -7.63
CA SER A 53 3.46 -14.28 -7.54
C SER A 53 3.70 -14.82 -6.14
N THR A 54 3.46 -14.01 -5.12
CA THR A 54 3.77 -14.27 -3.71
C THR A 54 2.56 -14.77 -2.90
N CYS A 55 1.49 -15.19 -3.60
CA CYS A 55 0.24 -15.66 -3.01
C CYS A 55 0.27 -17.17 -2.68
N HIS A 56 0.37 -17.53 -1.40
CA HIS A 56 0.39 -18.93 -0.94
C HIS A 56 -0.78 -19.78 -1.48
N TRP A 57 -2.03 -19.34 -1.27
CA TRP A 57 -3.20 -20.10 -1.75
C TRP A 57 -3.27 -20.23 -3.27
N CYS A 58 -2.63 -19.31 -4.00
CA CYS A 58 -2.52 -19.38 -5.46
C CYS A 58 -1.56 -20.50 -5.87
N HIS A 59 -0.44 -20.68 -5.15
CA HIS A 59 0.48 -21.81 -5.35
C HIS A 59 -0.17 -23.14 -4.95
N VAL A 60 -0.86 -23.19 -3.80
CA VAL A 60 -1.58 -24.40 -3.36
C VAL A 60 -2.57 -24.87 -4.42
N MET A 61 -3.42 -23.97 -4.93
CA MET A 61 -4.38 -24.33 -5.98
C MET A 61 -3.68 -24.74 -7.29
N ALA A 62 -2.56 -24.11 -7.62
CA ALA A 62 -1.78 -24.46 -8.81
C ALA A 62 -1.19 -25.87 -8.72
N HIS A 63 -0.53 -26.21 -7.62
CA HIS A 63 0.04 -27.53 -7.38
C HIS A 63 -1.03 -28.62 -7.32
N GLU A 64 -2.14 -28.36 -6.62
CA GLU A 64 -3.20 -29.35 -6.48
C GLU A 64 -3.96 -29.60 -7.79
N SER A 65 -4.22 -28.55 -8.58
CA SER A 65 -5.18 -28.59 -9.68
C SER A 65 -4.62 -28.25 -11.06
N PHE A 66 -3.76 -27.24 -11.19
CA PHE A 66 -3.31 -26.75 -12.50
C PHE A 66 -2.09 -27.49 -13.06
N GLU A 67 -1.33 -28.16 -12.19
CA GLU A 67 -0.20 -29.04 -12.56
C GLU A 67 -0.64 -30.50 -12.80
N ASP A 68 -1.87 -30.84 -12.43
CA ASP A 68 -2.42 -32.17 -12.63
C ASP A 68 -2.93 -32.36 -14.07
N GLU A 69 -2.37 -33.36 -14.76
CA GLU A 69 -2.67 -33.65 -16.17
C GLU A 69 -4.15 -34.01 -16.44
N GLU A 70 -4.81 -34.71 -15.51
CA GLU A 70 -6.21 -35.10 -15.68
C GLU A 70 -7.12 -33.87 -15.57
N MET A 71 -6.86 -33.03 -14.55
CA MET A 71 -7.57 -31.77 -14.36
C MET A 71 -7.33 -30.80 -15.50
N ALA A 72 -6.09 -30.69 -15.99
CA ALA A 72 -5.74 -29.84 -17.11
C ALA A 72 -6.41 -30.28 -18.41
N ALA A 73 -6.42 -31.59 -18.71
CA ALA A 73 -7.16 -32.12 -19.86
C ALA A 73 -8.65 -31.74 -19.80
N LEU A 74 -9.26 -31.83 -18.62
CA LEU A 74 -10.65 -31.49 -18.39
C LEU A 74 -10.93 -29.99 -18.61
N LEU A 75 -10.05 -29.12 -18.11
CA LEU A 75 -10.12 -27.68 -18.32
C LEU A 75 -9.95 -27.33 -19.80
N ASN A 76 -8.91 -27.85 -20.45
CA ASN A 76 -8.56 -27.57 -21.85
C ASN A 76 -9.68 -28.00 -22.82
N GLU A 77 -10.38 -29.10 -22.51
CA GLU A 77 -11.53 -29.55 -23.29
C GLU A 77 -12.71 -28.58 -23.18
N ARG A 78 -12.95 -28.00 -22.00
CA ARG A 78 -14.23 -27.37 -21.66
C ARG A 78 -14.20 -25.84 -21.60
N PHE A 79 -13.05 -25.26 -21.30
CA PHE A 79 -12.89 -23.82 -21.09
C PHE A 79 -11.76 -23.27 -21.94
N VAL A 80 -11.81 -21.98 -22.23
CA VAL A 80 -10.60 -21.20 -22.51
C VAL A 80 -10.12 -20.63 -21.18
N SER A 81 -8.93 -21.02 -20.75
CA SER A 81 -8.38 -20.64 -19.45
C SER A 81 -7.53 -19.39 -19.58
N ILE A 82 -7.84 -18.35 -18.82
CA ILE A 82 -7.12 -17.08 -18.78
C ILE A 82 -6.51 -16.90 -17.39
N LYS A 83 -5.22 -16.51 -17.35
CA LYS A 83 -4.52 -16.16 -16.12
C LYS A 83 -4.15 -14.69 -16.10
N VAL A 84 -4.33 -14.05 -14.94
CA VAL A 84 -4.10 -12.61 -14.76
C VAL A 84 -3.34 -12.35 -13.48
N ASP A 85 -2.30 -11.53 -13.59
CA ASP A 85 -1.63 -10.92 -12.44
C ASP A 85 -2.41 -9.68 -11.99
N ARG A 86 -2.96 -9.72 -10.77
CA ARG A 86 -3.72 -8.60 -10.19
C ARG A 86 -2.88 -7.34 -10.00
N GLU A 87 -1.56 -7.48 -9.89
CA GLU A 87 -0.66 -6.35 -9.65
C GLU A 87 -0.41 -5.56 -10.93
N GLU A 88 -0.52 -6.22 -12.09
CA GLU A 88 -0.45 -5.56 -13.40
C GLU A 88 -1.82 -5.14 -13.94
N ARG A 89 -2.90 -5.86 -13.55
CA ARG A 89 -4.29 -5.60 -13.94
C ARG A 89 -5.22 -5.49 -12.73
N PRO A 90 -4.99 -4.52 -11.82
CA PRO A 90 -5.88 -4.29 -10.67
C PRO A 90 -7.30 -3.89 -11.07
N ASP A 91 -7.49 -3.40 -12.30
CA ASP A 91 -8.80 -3.08 -12.88
C ASP A 91 -9.67 -4.33 -13.07
N LEU A 92 -9.08 -5.42 -13.56
CA LEU A 92 -9.76 -6.71 -13.69
C LEU A 92 -10.03 -7.31 -12.31
N ASP A 93 -9.04 -7.26 -11.43
CA ASP A 93 -9.14 -7.75 -10.06
C ASP A 93 -10.29 -7.09 -9.30
N SER A 94 -10.35 -5.75 -9.28
CA SER A 94 -11.38 -4.99 -8.55
C SER A 94 -12.80 -5.33 -9.04
N ILE A 95 -13.04 -5.31 -10.35
CA ILE A 95 -14.34 -5.61 -10.95
C ILE A 95 -14.78 -7.05 -10.62
N TYR A 96 -13.90 -8.03 -10.85
CA TYR A 96 -14.27 -9.43 -10.68
C TYR A 96 -14.29 -9.87 -9.21
N MET A 97 -13.50 -9.25 -8.34
CA MET A 97 -13.58 -9.42 -6.89
C MET A 97 -14.93 -8.95 -6.37
N LYS A 98 -15.42 -7.80 -6.84
CA LYS A 98 -16.76 -7.29 -6.51
C LYS A 98 -17.84 -8.25 -6.96
N VAL A 99 -17.72 -8.86 -8.14
CA VAL A 99 -18.63 -9.94 -8.57
C VAL A 99 -18.61 -11.12 -7.61
N CYS A 100 -17.41 -11.59 -7.22
CA CYS A 100 -17.29 -12.67 -6.25
C CYS A 100 -18.00 -12.33 -4.95
N GLN A 101 -17.73 -11.15 -4.37
CA GLN A 101 -18.37 -10.69 -3.14
C GLN A 101 -19.90 -10.59 -3.28
N MET A 102 -20.42 -10.11 -4.42
CA MET A 102 -21.87 -10.08 -4.68
C MET A 102 -22.48 -11.48 -4.75
N MET A 103 -21.77 -12.46 -5.31
CA MET A 103 -22.26 -13.83 -5.49
C MET A 103 -22.12 -14.70 -4.24
N THR A 104 -21.04 -14.54 -3.47
CA THR A 104 -20.67 -15.44 -2.37
C THR A 104 -20.72 -14.78 -0.99
N GLY A 105 -20.78 -13.45 -0.93
CA GLY A 105 -20.69 -12.66 0.30
C GLY A 105 -19.26 -12.46 0.82
N HIS A 106 -18.25 -13.05 0.15
CA HIS A 106 -16.85 -12.91 0.53
C HIS A 106 -15.94 -12.83 -0.71
N GLY A 107 -14.67 -12.48 -0.49
CA GLY A 107 -13.66 -12.38 -1.54
C GLY A 107 -12.30 -12.84 -1.06
N GLY A 108 -11.34 -12.92 -1.98
CA GLY A 108 -9.97 -13.34 -1.69
C GLY A 108 -9.30 -13.98 -2.90
N TRP A 109 -8.00 -14.22 -2.77
CA TRP A 109 -7.19 -14.86 -3.81
C TRP A 109 -6.81 -16.29 -3.41
N PRO A 110 -6.68 -17.22 -4.37
CA PRO A 110 -6.89 -17.06 -5.81
C PRO A 110 -8.35 -16.76 -6.13
N LEU A 111 -8.59 -15.89 -7.10
CA LEU A 111 -9.94 -15.52 -7.55
C LEU A 111 -10.27 -16.34 -8.80
N SER A 112 -11.33 -17.14 -8.72
CA SER A 112 -11.75 -18.12 -9.72
C SER A 112 -13.10 -17.72 -10.31
N VAL A 113 -13.11 -17.23 -11.55
CA VAL A 113 -14.29 -16.63 -12.18
C VAL A 113 -14.61 -17.33 -13.50
N PHE A 114 -15.88 -17.59 -13.74
CA PHE A 114 -16.36 -18.26 -14.96
C PHE A 114 -17.17 -17.27 -15.78
N LEU A 115 -16.67 -16.97 -16.98
CA LEU A 115 -17.20 -15.93 -17.86
C LEU A 115 -17.82 -16.52 -19.11
N THR A 116 -18.80 -15.81 -19.65
CA THR A 116 -19.20 -15.96 -21.06
C THR A 116 -18.09 -15.46 -21.99
N PRO A 117 -18.08 -15.84 -23.29
CA PRO A 117 -17.17 -15.27 -24.28
C PRO A 117 -17.23 -13.74 -24.44
N ASN A 118 -18.28 -13.11 -23.89
CA ASN A 118 -18.48 -11.66 -23.88
C ASN A 118 -17.99 -11.00 -22.57
N LYS A 119 -17.12 -11.68 -21.80
CA LYS A 119 -16.51 -11.20 -20.55
C LYS A 119 -17.46 -11.06 -19.35
N ILE A 120 -18.73 -11.43 -19.48
CA ILE A 120 -19.73 -11.33 -18.40
C ILE A 120 -19.66 -12.58 -17.51
N PRO A 121 -19.48 -12.44 -16.18
CA PRO A 121 -19.41 -13.58 -15.27
C PRO A 121 -20.77 -14.19 -15.01
N PHE A 122 -20.80 -15.52 -14.90
CA PHE A 122 -21.98 -16.28 -14.48
C PHE A 122 -21.73 -17.13 -13.22
N TYR A 123 -20.49 -17.22 -12.76
CA TYR A 123 -20.13 -17.82 -11.48
C TYR A 123 -18.77 -17.27 -11.01
N ALA A 124 -18.58 -17.20 -9.69
CA ALA A 124 -17.33 -16.77 -9.08
C ALA A 124 -17.11 -17.47 -7.73
N GLY A 125 -15.85 -17.66 -7.36
CA GLY A 125 -15.42 -18.12 -6.06
C GLY A 125 -13.94 -17.82 -5.85
N THR A 126 -13.39 -18.26 -4.72
CA THR A 126 -11.97 -18.07 -4.40
C THR A 126 -11.18 -19.36 -4.66
N TYR A 127 -10.71 -19.99 -3.60
CA TYR A 127 -10.04 -21.29 -3.61
C TYR A 127 -11.06 -22.43 -3.76
N PHE A 128 -10.77 -23.38 -4.64
CA PHE A 128 -11.47 -24.66 -4.73
C PHE A 128 -10.47 -25.81 -4.52
N PRO A 129 -10.66 -26.68 -3.52
CA PRO A 129 -9.80 -27.86 -3.37
C PRO A 129 -9.97 -28.79 -4.57
N LYS A 130 -8.93 -29.56 -4.92
CA LYS A 130 -9.02 -30.49 -6.06
C LYS A 130 -10.25 -31.42 -5.97
N GLU A 131 -10.43 -32.01 -4.80
CA GLU A 131 -11.54 -32.90 -4.44
C GLU A 131 -12.40 -32.27 -3.34
N SER A 132 -13.69 -32.63 -3.32
CA SER A 132 -14.64 -32.13 -2.33
C SER A 132 -14.17 -32.42 -0.90
N LYS A 133 -13.90 -31.37 -0.14
CA LYS A 133 -13.42 -31.44 1.25
C LYS A 133 -13.97 -30.28 2.08
N TYR A 134 -14.14 -30.51 3.39
CA TYR A 134 -14.58 -29.50 4.36
C TYR A 134 -15.88 -28.78 4.00
N GLY A 135 -16.80 -29.46 3.29
CA GLY A 135 -18.06 -28.86 2.82
C GLY A 135 -17.91 -27.94 1.60
N MET A 136 -16.72 -27.82 1.03
CA MET A 136 -16.47 -27.11 -0.22
C MET A 136 -16.56 -28.08 -1.40
N PRO A 137 -17.18 -27.67 -2.52
CA PRO A 137 -17.18 -28.47 -3.75
C PRO A 137 -15.77 -28.57 -4.31
N GLY A 138 -15.40 -29.76 -4.78
CA GLY A 138 -14.13 -29.99 -5.45
C GLY A 138 -14.09 -29.28 -6.81
N PHE A 139 -12.93 -28.79 -7.20
CA PHE A 139 -12.76 -28.04 -8.44
C PHE A 139 -13.20 -28.85 -9.66
N LYS A 140 -12.96 -30.18 -9.67
CA LYS A 140 -13.46 -31.09 -10.71
C LYS A 140 -14.98 -31.09 -10.85
N GLU A 141 -15.71 -31.05 -9.73
CA GLU A 141 -17.16 -30.98 -9.71
C GLU A 141 -17.64 -29.61 -10.22
N VAL A 142 -17.03 -28.53 -9.75
CA VAL A 142 -17.34 -27.15 -10.15
C VAL A 142 -17.22 -26.99 -11.67
N ILE A 143 -16.05 -27.29 -12.26
CA ILE A 143 -15.83 -27.10 -13.70
C ILE A 143 -16.72 -28.03 -14.55
N THR A 144 -17.08 -29.20 -14.04
CA THR A 144 -18.00 -30.12 -14.73
C THR A 144 -19.43 -29.60 -14.74
N GLN A 145 -19.94 -29.15 -13.59
CA GLN A 145 -21.31 -28.67 -13.47
C GLN A 145 -21.50 -27.34 -14.21
N LEU A 146 -20.55 -26.41 -14.10
CA LEU A 146 -20.63 -25.11 -14.76
C LEU A 146 -20.57 -25.24 -16.29
N TYR A 147 -19.68 -26.08 -16.83
CA TYR A 147 -19.65 -26.34 -18.27
C TYR A 147 -20.96 -26.96 -18.77
N ARG A 148 -21.50 -27.94 -18.04
CA ARG A 148 -22.77 -28.58 -18.38
C ARG A 148 -23.91 -27.56 -18.38
N LYS A 149 -24.02 -26.75 -17.32
CA LYS A 149 -25.05 -25.70 -17.21
C LYS A 149 -24.93 -24.70 -18.35
N PHE A 150 -23.71 -24.29 -18.70
CA PHE A 150 -23.46 -23.37 -19.81
C PHE A 150 -23.92 -23.92 -21.17
N LYS A 151 -23.75 -25.23 -21.42
CA LYS A 151 -24.15 -25.86 -22.69
C LYS A 151 -25.63 -26.25 -22.75
N GLU A 152 -26.18 -26.74 -21.66
CA GLU A 152 -27.54 -27.31 -21.62
C GLU A 152 -28.63 -26.30 -21.26
N ASP A 153 -28.27 -25.18 -20.61
CA ASP A 153 -29.23 -24.19 -20.10
C ASP A 153 -28.78 -22.73 -20.35
N PRO A 154 -28.72 -22.30 -21.64
CA PRO A 154 -28.27 -20.96 -22.00
C PRO A 154 -29.24 -19.86 -21.53
N GLU A 155 -30.52 -20.17 -21.33
CA GLU A 155 -31.51 -19.22 -20.80
C GLU A 155 -31.15 -18.84 -19.35
N HIS A 156 -30.82 -19.82 -18.51
CA HIS A 156 -30.37 -19.53 -17.14
C HIS A 156 -29.05 -18.74 -17.11
N ILE A 157 -28.10 -19.03 -18.01
CA ILE A 157 -26.87 -18.23 -18.11
C ILE A 157 -27.21 -16.78 -18.45
N ALA A 158 -28.11 -16.55 -19.42
CA ALA A 158 -28.55 -15.21 -19.78
C ALA A 158 -29.19 -14.48 -18.59
N GLU A 159 -30.08 -15.14 -17.84
CA GLU A 159 -30.70 -14.59 -16.63
C GLU A 159 -29.66 -14.15 -15.58
N VAL A 160 -28.65 -14.99 -15.33
CA VAL A 160 -27.56 -14.66 -14.38
C VAL A 160 -26.73 -13.49 -14.89
N THR A 161 -26.34 -13.50 -16.18
CA THR A 161 -25.54 -12.41 -16.76
C THR A 161 -26.30 -11.08 -16.80
N ASP A 162 -27.62 -11.11 -17.05
CA ASP A 162 -28.48 -9.93 -16.99
C ASP A 162 -28.59 -9.41 -15.56
N SER A 163 -28.70 -10.33 -14.57
CA SER A 163 -28.73 -9.96 -13.15
C SER A 163 -27.44 -9.25 -12.72
N VAL A 164 -26.27 -9.78 -13.10
CA VAL A 164 -24.97 -9.17 -12.83
C VAL A 164 -24.85 -7.80 -13.48
N THR A 165 -25.21 -7.68 -14.76
CA THR A 165 -25.13 -6.41 -15.51
C THR A 165 -26.05 -5.35 -14.88
N ASN A 166 -27.28 -5.73 -14.53
CA ASN A 166 -28.22 -4.85 -13.83
C ASN A 166 -27.76 -4.47 -12.41
N ALA A 167 -27.01 -5.35 -11.72
CA ALA A 167 -26.42 -5.03 -10.43
C ALA A 167 -25.36 -3.93 -10.57
N PHE A 168 -24.47 -4.02 -11.57
CA PHE A 168 -23.48 -2.99 -11.84
C PHE A 168 -24.09 -1.64 -12.22
N GLU A 169 -25.15 -1.64 -13.04
CA GLU A 169 -25.88 -0.40 -13.36
C GLU A 169 -26.48 0.27 -12.12
N LYS A 170 -26.88 -0.50 -11.10
CA LYS A 170 -27.38 0.02 -9.82
C LYS A 170 -26.26 0.48 -8.88
N LEU A 171 -25.05 -0.07 -9.04
CA LEU A 171 -23.86 0.30 -8.28
C LEU A 171 -23.15 1.54 -8.85
N LYS A 172 -23.57 2.05 -10.01
CA LYS A 172 -23.07 3.34 -10.51
C LYS A 172 -23.29 4.40 -9.45
N GLN A 173 -22.17 4.95 -9.01
CA GLN A 173 -22.15 5.95 -7.96
C GLN A 173 -22.83 7.23 -8.44
N LYS A 174 -23.78 7.70 -7.64
CA LYS A 174 -24.50 8.95 -7.89
C LYS A 174 -24.14 9.95 -6.82
N LYS A 175 -23.93 11.19 -7.23
CA LYS A 175 -23.68 12.33 -6.36
C LYS A 175 -24.86 12.48 -5.40
N ALA A 176 -24.57 12.43 -4.11
CA ALA A 176 -25.57 12.64 -3.08
C ALA A 176 -26.05 14.10 -3.07
N LYS A 177 -27.21 14.34 -2.44
CA LYS A 177 -27.75 15.71 -2.28
C LYS A 177 -27.04 16.50 -1.18
N GLU A 178 -26.41 15.80 -0.25
CA GLU A 178 -25.69 16.36 0.88
C GLU A 178 -24.26 15.85 0.84
N ARG A 179 -23.30 16.69 1.24
CA ARG A 179 -21.90 16.27 1.33
C ARG A 179 -21.59 15.63 2.69
N LEU A 180 -20.45 14.97 2.76
CA LEU A 180 -19.83 14.57 4.03
C LEU A 180 -19.55 15.81 4.90
N THR A 181 -19.59 15.61 6.21
CA THR A 181 -19.30 16.66 7.21
C THR A 181 -18.32 16.15 8.26
N ILE A 182 -17.82 17.03 9.12
CA ILE A 182 -16.92 16.64 10.23
C ILE A 182 -17.46 15.49 11.09
N ASP A 183 -18.78 15.30 11.19
CA ASP A 183 -19.40 14.19 11.92
C ASP A 183 -19.01 12.81 11.38
N ASN A 184 -18.73 12.70 10.07
CA ASN A 184 -18.23 11.47 9.46
C ASN A 184 -16.88 11.05 10.04
N THR A 185 -16.01 12.02 10.36
CA THR A 185 -14.72 11.76 10.99
C THR A 185 -14.91 11.25 12.43
N HIS A 186 -15.84 11.84 13.18
CA HIS A 186 -16.20 11.37 14.52
C HIS A 186 -16.82 9.96 14.50
N LYS A 187 -17.58 9.63 13.45
CA LYS A 187 -18.15 8.30 13.25
C LYS A 187 -17.06 7.26 12.99
N ALA A 188 -16.11 7.55 12.09
CA ALA A 188 -14.96 6.69 11.83
C ALA A 188 -14.13 6.43 13.10
N TYR A 189 -13.79 7.49 13.85
CA TYR A 189 -13.09 7.36 15.14
C TYR A 189 -13.85 6.45 16.13
N LYS A 190 -15.16 6.63 16.27
CA LYS A 190 -15.98 5.79 17.18
C LYS A 190 -16.04 4.34 16.72
N GLN A 191 -16.09 4.09 15.41
CA GLN A 191 -16.10 2.74 14.86
C GLN A 191 -14.75 2.05 15.06
N LEU A 192 -13.63 2.71 14.75
CA LEU A 192 -12.29 2.22 15.05
C LEU A 192 -12.13 1.90 16.55
N GLY A 193 -12.60 2.79 17.43
CA GLY A 193 -12.57 2.55 18.87
C GLY A 193 -13.39 1.36 19.35
N ARG A 194 -14.41 0.91 18.61
CA ARG A 194 -15.18 -0.32 18.91
C ARG A 194 -14.47 -1.57 18.40
N MET A 195 -13.71 -1.46 17.32
CA MET A 195 -12.95 -2.56 16.71
C MET A 195 -11.59 -2.75 17.36
N PHE A 196 -11.08 -1.74 18.07
CA PHE A 196 -9.76 -1.74 18.65
C PHE A 196 -9.57 -2.86 19.69
N ASP A 197 -8.49 -3.61 19.53
CA ASP A 197 -8.04 -4.61 20.49
C ASP A 197 -7.12 -3.96 21.54
N PRO A 198 -7.55 -3.82 22.81
CA PRO A 198 -6.74 -3.20 23.84
C PRO A 198 -5.56 -4.07 24.32
N GLU A 199 -5.62 -5.39 24.12
CA GLU A 199 -4.59 -6.33 24.57
C GLU A 199 -3.44 -6.42 23.58
N TYR A 200 -3.74 -6.55 22.28
CA TYR A 200 -2.74 -6.73 21.23
C TYR A 200 -2.70 -5.61 20.19
N GLY A 201 -3.52 -4.56 20.31
CA GLY A 201 -3.58 -3.52 19.28
C GLY A 201 -4.17 -4.03 17.96
N GLY A 202 -4.33 -3.13 16.99
CA GLY A 202 -5.03 -3.40 15.75
C GLY A 202 -6.54 -3.25 15.86
N PHE A 203 -7.23 -3.46 14.75
CA PHE A 203 -8.67 -3.30 14.63
C PHE A 203 -9.30 -4.56 14.05
N GLY A 204 -10.28 -5.11 14.75
CA GLY A 204 -10.97 -6.33 14.35
C GLY A 204 -10.31 -7.61 14.87
N ALA A 205 -10.86 -8.74 14.43
CA ALA A 205 -10.36 -10.07 14.77
C ALA A 205 -9.23 -10.51 13.82
N ALA A 206 -8.61 -11.65 14.12
CA ALA A 206 -7.68 -12.29 13.20
C ALA A 206 -8.37 -12.79 11.92
N PRO A 207 -7.71 -12.78 10.75
CA PRO A 207 -6.36 -12.26 10.51
C PRO A 207 -6.27 -10.73 10.65
N LYS A 208 -5.13 -10.22 11.13
CA LYS A 208 -4.89 -8.78 11.37
C LYS A 208 -3.97 -8.18 10.31
N PHE A 209 -4.47 -7.13 9.65
CA PHE A 209 -3.72 -6.33 8.68
C PHE A 209 -3.21 -5.04 9.33
N PRO A 210 -2.00 -4.55 8.97
CA PRO A 210 -1.47 -3.30 9.51
C PRO A 210 -2.34 -2.08 9.20
N SER A 211 -2.86 -1.95 7.98
CA SER A 211 -3.78 -0.86 7.54
C SER A 211 -3.34 0.54 8.01
N ALA A 212 -2.11 0.93 7.65
CA ALA A 212 -1.43 2.12 8.17
C ALA A 212 -2.20 3.45 8.02
N HIS A 213 -3.07 3.56 7.02
CA HIS A 213 -3.95 4.70 6.80
C HIS A 213 -4.88 4.99 7.98
N ASN A 214 -5.29 3.97 8.75
CA ASN A 214 -6.06 4.14 9.98
C ASN A 214 -5.24 4.87 11.07
N PHE A 215 -3.93 4.60 11.14
CA PHE A 215 -3.05 5.26 12.11
C PHE A 215 -2.85 6.73 11.74
N MET A 216 -2.59 7.00 10.45
CA MET A 216 -2.46 8.36 9.93
C MET A 216 -3.71 9.20 10.22
N PHE A 217 -4.90 8.62 10.01
CA PHE A 217 -6.17 9.25 10.39
C PHE A 217 -6.27 9.51 11.90
N LEU A 218 -6.00 8.51 12.74
CA LEU A 218 -6.13 8.65 14.20
C LEU A 218 -5.13 9.66 14.79
N MET A 219 -3.92 9.77 14.22
CA MET A 219 -2.92 10.78 14.62
C MET A 219 -3.40 12.20 14.29
N LYS A 220 -3.92 12.42 13.07
CA LYS A 220 -4.52 13.70 12.65
C LYS A 220 -5.77 14.04 13.48
N TYR A 221 -6.61 13.05 13.74
CA TYR A 221 -7.78 13.19 14.60
C TYR A 221 -7.38 13.57 16.03
N TYR A 222 -6.33 12.95 16.59
CA TYR A 222 -5.80 13.29 17.90
C TYR A 222 -5.26 14.73 17.94
N HIS A 223 -4.48 15.14 16.94
CA HIS A 223 -3.94 16.49 16.81
C HIS A 223 -5.04 17.55 16.88
N LEU A 224 -6.10 17.39 16.08
CA LEU A 224 -7.20 18.35 16.01
C LEU A 224 -8.12 18.34 17.24
N THR A 225 -8.38 17.17 17.83
CA THR A 225 -9.43 17.02 18.85
C THR A 225 -8.91 16.87 20.29
N GLY A 226 -7.61 16.63 20.45
CA GLY A 226 -6.98 16.29 21.73
C GLY A 226 -7.44 14.95 22.35
N LYS A 227 -8.17 14.10 21.60
CA LYS A 227 -8.74 12.84 22.11
C LYS A 227 -7.66 11.79 22.32
N LYS A 228 -7.08 11.76 23.53
CA LYS A 228 -6.02 10.82 23.93
C LYS A 228 -6.24 9.36 23.54
N PRO A 229 -7.47 8.78 23.57
CA PRO A 229 -7.65 7.40 23.12
C PRO A 229 -7.25 7.15 21.65
N ALA A 230 -7.37 8.13 20.75
CA ALA A 230 -6.92 7.98 19.36
C ALA A 230 -5.40 7.74 19.29
N ARG A 231 -4.61 8.55 20.01
CA ARG A 231 -3.16 8.36 20.15
C ARG A 231 -2.82 7.01 20.80
N GLN A 232 -3.55 6.62 21.85
CA GLN A 232 -3.31 5.34 22.55
C GLN A 232 -3.53 4.13 21.65
N MET A 233 -4.54 4.17 20.77
CA MET A 233 -4.79 3.11 19.79
C MET A 233 -3.61 2.96 18.84
N VAL A 234 -3.06 4.07 18.35
CA VAL A 234 -1.89 4.09 17.47
C VAL A 234 -0.65 3.57 18.19
N GLU A 235 -0.27 4.14 19.33
CA GLU A 235 0.92 3.73 20.08
C GLU A 235 0.87 2.25 20.47
N LYS A 236 -0.30 1.74 20.88
CA LYS A 236 -0.48 0.32 21.20
C LYS A 236 -0.31 -0.57 19.98
N THR A 237 -0.90 -0.19 18.84
CA THR A 237 -0.85 -1.00 17.62
C THR A 237 0.56 -1.01 17.02
N LEU A 238 1.21 0.15 16.90
CA LEU A 238 2.61 0.25 16.47
C LEU A 238 3.52 -0.58 17.38
N LYS A 239 3.30 -0.53 18.71
CA LYS A 239 4.10 -1.34 19.63
C LYS A 239 3.92 -2.83 19.36
N SER A 240 2.67 -3.28 19.29
CA SER A 240 2.37 -4.70 19.17
C SER A 240 2.83 -5.30 17.84
N MET A 241 2.73 -4.56 16.74
CA MET A 241 3.28 -5.01 15.45
C MET A 241 4.81 -5.12 15.51
N ALA A 242 5.50 -4.10 16.06
CA ALA A 242 6.96 -4.11 16.21
C ALA A 242 7.48 -5.15 17.20
N ASP A 243 6.69 -5.51 18.22
CA ASP A 243 7.05 -6.58 19.16
C ASP A 243 6.76 -7.98 18.60
N GLY A 244 5.80 -8.09 17.68
CA GLY A 244 5.32 -9.36 17.14
C GLY A 244 6.29 -10.00 16.15
N GLY A 245 5.91 -11.18 15.64
CA GLY A 245 6.60 -11.84 14.54
C GLY A 245 6.25 -11.28 13.16
N LEU A 246 5.28 -10.34 13.09
CA LEU A 246 5.01 -9.54 11.89
C LEU A 246 6.25 -8.74 11.46
N PHE A 247 7.04 -8.24 12.41
CA PHE A 247 8.32 -7.60 12.14
C PHE A 247 9.44 -8.64 12.22
N ASP A 248 10.25 -8.76 11.16
CA ASP A 248 11.39 -9.68 11.14
C ASP A 248 12.51 -9.13 12.03
N HIS A 249 12.66 -9.65 13.25
CA HIS A 249 13.67 -9.16 14.21
C HIS A 249 15.12 -9.46 13.79
N ILE A 250 15.34 -10.27 12.74
CA ILE A 250 16.68 -10.63 12.25
C ILE A 250 17.07 -9.79 11.03
N GLY A 251 16.23 -9.77 10.00
CA GLY A 251 16.49 -9.03 8.77
C GLY A 251 15.76 -7.72 8.61
N PHE A 252 14.88 -7.37 9.55
CA PHE A 252 13.94 -6.26 9.46
C PHE A 252 12.93 -6.39 8.32
N GLY A 253 12.08 -5.38 8.21
CA GLY A 253 10.92 -5.39 7.33
C GLY A 253 9.73 -6.11 7.94
N PHE A 254 8.55 -5.71 7.49
CA PHE A 254 7.28 -6.28 7.91
C PHE A 254 6.79 -7.33 6.91
N ALA A 255 6.28 -8.42 7.44
CA ALA A 255 5.41 -9.31 6.68
C ALA A 255 4.03 -8.67 6.45
N ARG A 256 3.27 -9.15 5.47
CA ARG A 256 2.04 -8.50 5.00
C ARG A 256 0.94 -8.42 6.05
N TYR A 257 0.68 -9.52 6.75
CA TYR A 257 -0.36 -9.58 7.79
C TYR A 257 -0.14 -10.73 8.76
N SER A 258 -0.80 -10.66 9.91
CA SER A 258 -0.78 -11.71 10.95
C SER A 258 -2.00 -12.62 10.82
N THR A 259 -1.77 -13.93 10.90
CA THR A 259 -2.84 -14.94 10.97
C THR A 259 -3.50 -15.01 12.34
N ASP A 260 -2.83 -14.53 13.38
CA ASP A 260 -3.34 -14.47 14.75
C ASP A 260 -3.58 -13.04 15.25
N GLU A 261 -4.25 -12.94 16.39
CA GLU A 261 -4.56 -11.68 17.05
C GLU A 261 -3.37 -10.98 17.71
N LYS A 262 -2.26 -11.70 17.94
CA LYS A 262 -1.11 -11.23 18.72
C LYS A 262 -0.05 -10.54 17.88
N TRP A 263 -0.19 -10.59 16.56
CA TRP A 263 0.85 -10.22 15.60
C TRP A 263 2.04 -11.18 15.61
N LEU A 264 1.85 -12.43 16.05
CA LEU A 264 2.93 -13.40 16.21
C LEU A 264 3.22 -14.19 14.93
N VAL A 265 2.21 -14.84 14.35
CA VAL A 265 2.38 -15.69 13.17
C VAL A 265 2.01 -14.92 11.90
N PRO A 266 2.98 -14.46 11.10
CA PRO A 266 2.70 -13.76 9.86
C PRO A 266 2.34 -14.72 8.72
N HIS A 267 1.72 -14.20 7.67
CA HIS A 267 2.01 -14.68 6.33
C HIS A 267 3.29 -14.00 5.86
N PHE A 268 4.36 -14.78 5.63
CA PHE A 268 5.75 -14.31 5.56
C PHE A 268 6.10 -13.46 4.33
N GLU A 269 5.14 -13.28 3.42
CA GLU A 269 5.22 -12.39 2.27
C GLU A 269 5.59 -10.96 2.70
N LYS A 270 6.53 -10.33 2.00
CA LYS A 270 6.92 -8.93 2.24
C LYS A 270 6.61 -8.07 1.02
N MET A 271 5.64 -7.17 1.18
CA MET A 271 5.18 -6.27 0.10
C MET A 271 5.80 -4.88 0.23
N LEU A 272 6.17 -4.29 -0.91
CA LEU A 272 6.77 -2.95 -0.92
C LEU A 272 5.83 -1.89 -0.34
N TYR A 273 4.54 -1.97 -0.65
CA TYR A 273 3.55 -1.00 -0.16
C TYR A 273 3.34 -1.09 1.35
N ASP A 274 3.46 -2.28 1.96
CA ASP A 274 3.37 -2.45 3.41
C ASP A 274 4.58 -1.78 4.07
N GLN A 275 5.78 -1.97 3.51
CA GLN A 275 6.97 -1.28 3.99
C GLN A 275 6.81 0.24 3.91
N ALA A 276 6.39 0.76 2.75
CA ALA A 276 6.23 2.18 2.51
C ALA A 276 5.24 2.83 3.49
N THR A 277 4.05 2.25 3.61
CA THR A 277 2.98 2.81 4.44
C THR A 277 3.27 2.67 5.93
N LEU A 278 4.00 1.62 6.36
CA LEU A 278 4.47 1.49 7.73
C LEU A 278 5.63 2.44 8.05
N ILE A 279 6.59 2.64 7.14
CA ILE A 279 7.63 3.69 7.29
C ILE A 279 6.95 5.04 7.53
N MET A 280 5.92 5.39 6.74
CA MET A 280 5.14 6.61 6.94
C MET A 280 4.48 6.66 8.33
N ALA A 281 3.79 5.60 8.75
CA ALA A 281 3.09 5.57 10.03
C ALA A 281 4.02 5.64 11.24
N TYR A 282 5.16 4.94 11.23
CA TYR A 282 6.16 5.02 12.29
C TYR A 282 6.88 6.38 12.30
N THR A 283 7.10 7.00 11.13
CA THR A 283 7.67 8.35 11.03
C THR A 283 6.73 9.40 11.61
N GLU A 284 5.45 9.40 11.19
CA GLU A 284 4.43 10.29 11.78
C GLU A 284 4.26 10.01 13.28
N GLY A 285 4.29 8.73 13.69
CA GLY A 285 4.23 8.33 15.09
C GLY A 285 5.41 8.88 15.91
N TYR A 286 6.62 8.90 15.36
CA TYR A 286 7.77 9.56 15.96
C TYR A 286 7.57 11.07 16.08
N GLN A 287 7.18 11.76 15.02
CA GLN A 287 6.93 13.22 15.07
C GLN A 287 5.91 13.59 16.14
N LEU A 288 4.83 12.80 16.27
CA LEU A 288 3.75 13.08 17.20
C LEU A 288 4.13 12.81 18.67
N THR A 289 5.02 11.84 18.93
CA THR A 289 5.24 11.30 20.28
C THR A 289 6.67 11.44 20.79
N GLU A 290 7.63 11.74 19.91
CA GLU A 290 9.07 11.74 20.12
C GLU A 290 9.64 10.40 20.64
N ASN A 291 8.85 9.32 20.55
CA ASN A 291 9.28 8.01 21.00
C ASN A 291 10.28 7.41 20.01
N THR A 292 11.55 7.35 20.43
CA THR A 292 12.67 6.89 19.61
C THR A 292 12.53 5.45 19.11
N ARG A 293 11.69 4.60 19.74
CA ARG A 293 11.39 3.26 19.20
C ARG A 293 10.71 3.34 17.83
N TRP A 294 9.87 4.33 17.58
CA TRP A 294 9.21 4.48 16.26
C TRP A 294 10.21 4.88 15.18
N LYS A 295 11.12 5.80 15.50
CA LYS A 295 12.25 6.14 14.63
C LYS A 295 13.09 4.90 14.32
N GLN A 296 13.47 4.14 15.34
CA GLN A 296 14.27 2.92 15.18
C GLN A 296 13.59 1.91 14.24
N ILE A 297 12.31 1.59 14.45
CA ILE A 297 11.58 0.64 13.59
C ILE A 297 11.45 1.16 12.15
N SER A 298 11.25 2.47 11.98
CA SER A 298 11.25 3.09 10.64
C SER A 298 12.61 2.96 9.95
N GLU A 299 13.71 3.32 10.62
CA GLU A 299 15.07 3.21 10.07
C GLU A 299 15.45 1.76 9.75
N GLN A 300 15.08 0.80 10.61
CA GLN A 300 15.28 -0.64 10.36
C GLN A 300 14.48 -1.14 9.15
N THR A 301 13.26 -0.64 8.96
CA THR A 301 12.44 -0.98 7.78
C THR A 301 13.05 -0.39 6.50
N ILE A 302 13.57 0.84 6.58
CA ILE A 302 14.30 1.48 5.46
C ILE A 302 15.58 0.68 5.14
N GLU A 303 16.34 0.25 6.15
CA GLU A 303 17.52 -0.61 5.96
C GLU A 303 17.18 -1.88 5.19
N PHE A 304 16.10 -2.57 5.59
CA PHE A 304 15.60 -3.75 4.87
C PHE A 304 15.26 -3.43 3.40
N VAL A 305 14.47 -2.39 3.15
CA VAL A 305 14.05 -2.02 1.79
C VAL A 305 15.25 -1.70 0.91
N LEU A 306 16.22 -0.92 1.41
CA LEU A 306 17.41 -0.53 0.65
C LEU A 306 18.33 -1.72 0.38
N ARG A 307 18.35 -2.73 1.26
CA ARG A 307 19.18 -3.94 1.12
C ARG A 307 18.55 -4.97 0.20
N GLU A 308 17.25 -5.24 0.35
CA GLU A 308 16.59 -6.43 -0.20
C GLU A 308 15.65 -6.11 -1.36
N MET A 309 15.07 -4.90 -1.40
CA MET A 309 14.00 -4.54 -2.33
C MET A 309 14.41 -3.45 -3.32
N ARG A 310 15.69 -3.11 -3.43
CA ARG A 310 16.20 -2.06 -4.32
C ARG A 310 17.03 -2.66 -5.45
N ASN A 311 16.73 -2.26 -6.69
CA ASN A 311 17.52 -2.65 -7.86
C ASN A 311 18.76 -1.76 -8.03
N GLN A 312 19.61 -2.11 -9.02
CA GLN A 312 20.86 -1.38 -9.29
C GLN A 312 20.66 0.04 -9.83
N GLU A 313 19.52 0.33 -10.47
CA GLU A 313 19.15 1.67 -10.95
C GLU A 313 18.48 2.54 -9.86
N GLY A 314 18.25 1.95 -8.68
CA GLY A 314 17.73 2.61 -7.50
C GLY A 314 16.20 2.58 -7.34
N ALA A 315 15.47 1.94 -8.23
CA ALA A 315 14.03 1.66 -8.10
C ALA A 315 13.77 0.44 -7.20
N PHE A 316 12.52 0.27 -6.78
CA PHE A 316 12.13 -0.76 -5.82
C PHE A 316 11.32 -1.90 -6.46
N LEU A 317 11.67 -3.13 -6.06
CA LEU A 317 11.05 -4.39 -6.44
C LEU A 317 9.72 -4.57 -5.68
N SER A 318 8.80 -5.34 -6.26
CA SER A 318 7.41 -5.37 -5.78
C SER A 318 7.24 -6.18 -4.50
N ALA A 319 7.74 -7.40 -4.45
CA ALA A 319 7.48 -8.32 -3.34
C ALA A 319 8.56 -9.40 -3.17
N ILE A 320 8.59 -9.98 -1.97
CA ILE A 320 9.36 -11.19 -1.64
C ILE A 320 8.38 -12.24 -1.15
N ASP A 321 8.50 -13.45 -1.70
CA ASP A 321 7.60 -14.58 -1.47
C ASP A 321 7.57 -15.04 -0.01
N ALA A 322 6.43 -15.58 0.41
CA ALA A 322 6.26 -16.23 1.71
C ALA A 322 6.96 -17.59 1.76
N ASP A 323 7.00 -18.28 0.62
CA ASP A 323 7.51 -19.64 0.49
C ASP A 323 9.00 -19.65 0.10
N SER A 324 9.76 -20.55 0.71
CA SER A 324 11.09 -20.93 0.22
C SER A 324 11.19 -22.45 0.20
N GLU A 325 11.66 -22.99 -0.92
CA GLU A 325 11.66 -24.45 -1.19
C GLU A 325 10.28 -25.10 -1.04
N GLY A 326 9.20 -24.36 -1.35
CA GLY A 326 7.81 -24.84 -1.27
C GLY A 326 7.25 -24.94 0.16
N GLU A 327 7.91 -24.32 1.14
CA GLU A 327 7.46 -24.25 2.54
C GLU A 327 7.36 -22.78 2.99
N GLU A 328 6.18 -22.38 3.46
CA GLU A 328 5.92 -21.03 3.99
C GLU A 328 6.80 -20.75 5.23
N GLY A 329 7.49 -19.60 5.24
CA GLY A 329 8.26 -19.15 6.39
C GLY A 329 9.59 -19.90 6.64
N LYS A 330 9.95 -20.89 5.81
CA LYS A 330 11.17 -21.71 5.97
C LYS A 330 12.44 -20.87 6.07
N TYR A 331 12.55 -19.82 5.27
CA TYR A 331 13.70 -18.91 5.28
C TYR A 331 13.83 -18.16 6.62
N TYR A 332 12.71 -17.82 7.27
CA TYR A 332 12.66 -16.88 8.39
C TYR A 332 12.66 -17.53 9.78
N THR A 333 12.29 -18.81 9.89
CA THR A 333 12.09 -19.51 11.18
C THR A 333 13.34 -20.22 11.68
N TRP A 334 13.42 -20.45 13.01
CA TRP A 334 14.60 -21.02 13.67
C TRP A 334 14.24 -22.06 14.71
N THR A 335 14.97 -23.16 14.74
CA THR A 335 15.01 -24.03 15.92
C THR A 335 15.85 -23.38 17.02
N GLU A 336 15.62 -23.76 18.28
CA GLU A 336 16.49 -23.31 19.38
C GLU A 336 17.93 -23.77 19.19
N GLU A 337 18.13 -25.01 18.73
CA GLU A 337 19.46 -25.57 18.44
C GLU A 337 20.25 -24.71 17.46
N GLU A 338 19.65 -24.29 16.33
CA GLU A 338 20.29 -23.38 15.37
C GLU A 338 20.71 -22.04 16.01
N ILE A 339 19.90 -21.48 16.91
CA ILE A 339 20.25 -20.24 17.62
C ILE A 339 21.50 -20.44 18.49
N PHE A 340 21.56 -21.53 19.24
CA PHE A 340 22.69 -21.84 20.11
C PHE A 340 23.96 -22.21 19.32
N ASP A 341 23.82 -22.91 18.20
CA ASP A 341 24.96 -23.23 17.33
C ASP A 341 25.63 -21.98 16.76
N VAL A 342 24.85 -20.96 16.40
CA VAL A 342 25.37 -19.69 15.83
C VAL A 342 25.89 -18.75 16.91
N LEU A 343 25.16 -18.62 18.03
CA LEU A 343 25.47 -17.60 19.05
C LEU A 343 26.35 -18.11 20.19
N GLY A 344 26.42 -19.43 20.39
CA GLY A 344 26.97 -20.06 21.59
C GLY A 344 26.05 -19.93 22.80
N ASP A 345 26.35 -20.68 23.86
CA ASP A 345 25.46 -20.85 25.03
C ASP A 345 25.06 -19.53 25.70
N ASP A 346 26.02 -18.65 26.01
CA ASP A 346 25.76 -17.44 26.78
C ASP A 346 24.92 -16.41 26.02
N LEU A 347 25.23 -16.17 24.74
CA LEU A 347 24.51 -15.21 23.91
C LEU A 347 23.19 -15.81 23.41
N GLY A 348 23.16 -17.12 23.14
CA GLY A 348 21.94 -17.87 22.80
C GLY A 348 20.90 -17.84 23.90
N ASP A 349 21.28 -18.03 25.18
CA ASP A 349 20.37 -17.90 26.33
C ASP A 349 19.76 -16.50 26.43
N ARG A 350 20.60 -15.46 26.30
CA ARG A 350 20.12 -14.07 26.35
C ARG A 350 19.21 -13.73 25.17
N PHE A 351 19.59 -14.12 23.96
CA PHE A 351 18.76 -13.95 22.77
C PHE A 351 17.40 -14.65 22.94
N SER A 352 17.40 -15.87 23.48
CA SER A 352 16.18 -16.64 23.74
C SER A 352 15.24 -15.96 24.73
N GLN A 353 15.78 -15.34 25.79
CA GLN A 353 15.00 -14.55 26.75
C GLN A 353 14.44 -13.24 26.16
N VAL A 354 15.14 -12.63 25.19
CA VAL A 354 14.69 -11.38 24.55
C VAL A 354 13.67 -11.64 23.44
N TYR A 355 13.84 -12.73 22.69
CA TYR A 355 13.05 -13.02 21.48
C TYR A 355 12.12 -14.23 21.61
N ASN A 356 11.87 -14.70 22.84
CA ASN A 356 10.96 -15.80 23.16
C ASN A 356 11.26 -17.08 22.36
N ILE A 357 12.54 -17.45 22.24
CA ILE A 357 12.95 -18.71 21.61
C ILE A 357 12.75 -19.84 22.63
N THR A 358 12.13 -20.93 22.20
CA THR A 358 11.85 -22.10 23.04
C THR A 358 12.14 -23.40 22.30
N PRO A 359 12.39 -24.51 23.03
CA PRO A 359 12.58 -25.82 22.40
C PRO A 359 11.35 -26.32 21.63
N ALA A 360 10.15 -25.91 22.04
CA ALA A 360 8.89 -26.34 21.41
C ALA A 360 8.55 -25.55 20.14
N GLY A 361 9.16 -24.38 19.94
CA GLY A 361 8.76 -23.45 18.90
C GLY A 361 7.44 -22.71 19.21
N ASN A 362 7.14 -21.74 18.36
CA ASN A 362 5.88 -21.01 18.33
C ASN A 362 5.18 -21.07 16.95
N PHE A 363 5.79 -21.77 15.98
CA PHE A 363 5.26 -22.02 14.65
C PHE A 363 5.81 -23.35 14.11
N GLU A 364 4.95 -24.37 13.98
CA GLU A 364 5.30 -25.68 13.39
C GLU A 364 6.58 -26.35 13.96
N GLY A 365 6.81 -26.22 15.27
CA GLY A 365 8.01 -26.77 15.94
C GLY A 365 9.28 -25.91 15.80
N LYS A 366 9.18 -24.76 15.12
CA LYS A 366 10.22 -23.73 15.00
C LYS A 366 9.78 -22.43 15.68
N ASN A 367 10.69 -21.48 15.80
CA ASN A 367 10.48 -20.18 16.42
C ASN A 367 10.49 -19.08 15.37
N ILE A 368 9.49 -18.21 15.48
CA ILE A 368 9.48 -16.85 14.97
C ILE A 368 9.97 -15.95 16.12
N PRO A 369 11.17 -15.36 16.03
CA PRO A 369 11.67 -14.43 17.03
C PRO A 369 10.67 -13.29 17.28
N ASN A 370 10.34 -13.00 18.54
CA ASN A 370 9.39 -11.94 18.90
C ASN A 370 9.63 -11.43 20.33
N GLN A 371 9.25 -10.19 20.59
CA GLN A 371 9.38 -9.53 21.90
C GLN A 371 8.05 -9.46 22.68
N ILE A 372 7.04 -10.26 22.31
CA ILE A 372 5.72 -10.21 22.94
C ILE A 372 5.83 -10.55 24.43
N GLY A 373 5.36 -9.64 25.29
CA GLY A 373 5.40 -9.82 26.74
C GLY A 373 6.80 -9.69 27.37
N VAL A 374 7.84 -9.42 26.57
CA VAL A 374 9.21 -9.28 27.04
C VAL A 374 9.44 -7.89 27.62
N ASN A 375 10.16 -7.83 28.74
CA ASN A 375 10.63 -6.59 29.33
C ASN A 375 12.16 -6.56 29.30
N GLY A 376 12.73 -5.91 28.28
CA GLY A 376 14.18 -5.83 28.09
C GLY A 376 14.94 -5.27 29.30
N ARG A 377 14.34 -4.35 30.09
CA ARG A 377 14.98 -3.85 31.32
C ARG A 377 15.11 -4.93 32.39
N LYS A 378 14.12 -5.82 32.50
CA LYS A 378 14.20 -6.96 33.43
C LYS A 378 15.27 -7.94 33.00
N VAL A 379 15.35 -8.24 31.70
CA VAL A 379 16.39 -9.11 31.12
C VAL A 379 17.79 -8.51 31.35
N ALA A 380 17.98 -7.22 31.05
CA ALA A 380 19.26 -6.54 31.29
C ALA A 380 19.66 -6.60 32.77
N THR A 381 18.70 -6.38 33.68
CA THR A 381 18.94 -6.44 35.13
C THR A 381 19.33 -7.85 35.59
N SER A 382 18.68 -8.91 35.08
CA SER A 382 19.02 -10.29 35.47
C SER A 382 20.43 -10.69 35.05
N HIS A 383 20.93 -10.10 33.97
CA HIS A 383 22.30 -10.30 33.47
C HIS A 383 23.30 -9.23 33.93
N LYS A 384 22.90 -8.33 34.84
CA LYS A 384 23.74 -7.26 35.41
C LYS A 384 24.36 -6.33 34.35
N MET A 385 23.61 -6.05 33.28
CA MET A 385 24.00 -5.16 32.18
C MET A 385 23.03 -3.98 32.08
N THR A 386 23.41 -2.93 31.35
CA THR A 386 22.47 -1.84 31.03
C THR A 386 21.54 -2.27 29.89
N LEU A 387 20.46 -1.51 29.68
CA LEU A 387 19.57 -1.75 28.53
C LEU A 387 20.30 -1.50 27.19
N GLU A 388 21.21 -0.53 27.18
CA GLU A 388 22.04 -0.19 26.01
C GLU A 388 23.00 -1.33 25.68
N ASP A 389 23.72 -1.86 26.68
CA ASP A 389 24.59 -3.04 26.49
C ASP A 389 23.81 -4.25 25.96
N LEU A 390 22.58 -4.49 26.47
CA LEU A 390 21.72 -5.57 25.98
C LEU A 390 21.33 -5.32 24.52
N GLN A 391 20.99 -4.09 24.14
CA GLN A 391 20.62 -3.73 22.77
C GLN A 391 21.80 -3.96 21.82
N ASP A 392 23.00 -3.50 22.18
CA ASP A 392 24.22 -3.71 21.39
C ASP A 392 24.54 -5.21 21.21
N GLU A 393 24.37 -6.02 22.26
CA GLU A 393 24.53 -7.47 22.16
C GLU A 393 23.47 -8.12 21.26
N MET A 394 22.21 -7.66 21.33
CA MET A 394 21.14 -8.18 20.46
C MET A 394 21.36 -7.80 19.01
N ASP A 395 21.86 -6.60 18.71
CA ASP A 395 22.21 -6.19 17.36
C ASP A 395 23.40 -7.00 16.82
N ALA A 396 24.40 -7.29 17.65
CA ALA A 396 25.50 -8.18 17.28
C ALA A 396 25.04 -9.63 17.03
N ALA A 397 24.14 -10.15 17.87
CA ALA A 397 23.54 -11.48 17.69
C ALA A 397 22.73 -11.55 16.40
N ARG A 398 21.91 -10.50 16.15
CA ARG A 398 21.11 -10.34 14.94
C ARG A 398 21.96 -10.45 13.68
N LEU A 399 23.09 -9.75 13.62
CA LEU A 399 23.98 -9.78 12.46
C LEU A 399 24.58 -11.18 12.20
N LYS A 400 24.96 -11.92 13.25
CA LYS A 400 25.44 -13.30 13.12
C LYS A 400 24.34 -14.24 12.60
N LEU A 401 23.13 -14.10 13.12
CA LEU A 401 21.98 -14.88 12.65
C LEU A 401 21.60 -14.52 11.22
N LEU A 402 21.69 -13.24 10.84
CA LEU A 402 21.44 -12.81 9.47
C LEU A 402 22.47 -13.42 8.50
N GLU A 403 23.77 -13.39 8.84
CA GLU A 403 24.83 -14.02 8.05
C GLU A 403 24.60 -15.53 7.88
N GLU A 404 24.14 -16.22 8.92
CA GLU A 404 23.79 -17.64 8.79
C GLU A 404 22.53 -17.85 7.93
N ARG A 405 21.51 -17.00 8.09
CA ARG A 405 20.27 -17.06 7.32
C ARG A 405 20.48 -16.88 5.82
N GLU A 406 21.39 -15.98 5.44
CA GLU A 406 21.72 -15.68 4.04
C GLU A 406 22.34 -16.87 3.29
N LYS A 407 22.74 -17.95 4.00
CA LYS A 407 23.18 -19.22 3.39
C LYS A 407 22.01 -20.12 2.96
N ARG A 408 20.79 -19.85 3.43
CA ARG A 408 19.57 -20.59 3.07
C ARG A 408 19.13 -20.22 1.65
N VAL A 409 18.27 -21.04 1.05
CA VAL A 409 17.62 -20.68 -0.21
C VAL A 409 16.74 -19.45 0.02
N TYR A 410 17.06 -18.36 -0.66
CA TYR A 410 16.31 -17.12 -0.56
C TYR A 410 14.92 -17.27 -1.21
N PRO A 411 13.84 -16.71 -0.63
CA PRO A 411 12.51 -16.74 -1.24
C PRO A 411 12.51 -16.09 -2.63
N HIS A 412 11.54 -16.45 -3.48
CA HIS A 412 11.42 -15.82 -4.79
C HIS A 412 11.16 -14.31 -4.65
N VAL A 413 11.75 -13.51 -5.54
CA VAL A 413 11.56 -12.05 -5.57
C VAL A 413 10.76 -11.70 -6.81
N ASP A 414 9.62 -11.04 -6.62
CA ASP A 414 8.91 -10.39 -7.71
C ASP A 414 9.63 -9.07 -8.03
N ASP A 415 10.49 -9.16 -9.05
CA ASP A 415 11.41 -8.11 -9.46
C ASP A 415 10.77 -7.06 -10.39
N LYS A 416 9.46 -7.14 -10.65
CA LYS A 416 8.78 -6.09 -11.41
C LYS A 416 8.72 -4.79 -10.60
N ILE A 417 8.76 -3.67 -11.31
CA ILE A 417 8.64 -2.34 -10.75
C ILE A 417 7.25 -1.82 -11.07
N LEU A 418 6.46 -1.57 -10.02
CA LEU A 418 5.12 -1.00 -10.12
C LEU A 418 5.15 0.48 -9.75
N THR A 419 4.54 1.30 -10.60
CA THR A 419 4.51 2.77 -10.44
C THR A 419 3.91 3.18 -9.11
N SER A 420 2.68 2.76 -8.82
CA SER A 420 2.00 3.04 -7.55
C SER A 420 2.84 2.68 -6.32
N TRP A 421 3.47 1.50 -6.29
CA TRP A 421 4.20 1.05 -5.10
C TRP A 421 5.54 1.76 -4.93
N ASN A 422 6.23 2.06 -6.04
CA ASN A 422 7.43 2.89 -6.00
C ASN A 422 7.12 4.31 -5.56
N ALA A 423 6.01 4.89 -6.02
CA ALA A 423 5.57 6.21 -5.58
C ALA A 423 5.28 6.27 -4.08
N LEU A 424 4.62 5.25 -3.51
CA LEU A 424 4.45 5.14 -2.04
C LEU A 424 5.79 5.08 -1.31
N MET A 425 6.76 4.30 -1.81
CA MET A 425 8.08 4.19 -1.19
C MET A 425 8.87 5.51 -1.29
N ILE A 426 8.81 6.20 -2.43
CA ILE A 426 9.42 7.52 -2.60
C ILE A 426 8.83 8.51 -1.60
N ALA A 427 7.50 8.54 -1.45
CA ALA A 427 6.82 9.38 -0.48
C ALA A 427 7.29 9.08 0.96
N ALA A 428 7.40 7.78 1.30
CA ALA A 428 7.86 7.31 2.60
C ALA A 428 9.31 7.72 2.91
N LEU A 429 10.22 7.54 1.96
CA LEU A 429 11.63 7.88 2.11
C LEU A 429 11.88 9.39 2.17
N ALA A 430 11.18 10.18 1.35
CA ALA A 430 11.26 11.63 1.39
C ALA A 430 10.81 12.17 2.76
N ARG A 431 9.70 11.64 3.29
CA ARG A 431 9.22 12.00 4.62
C ARG A 431 10.18 11.56 5.73
N ALA A 432 10.64 10.31 5.73
CA ALA A 432 11.60 9.84 6.72
C ALA A 432 12.91 10.64 6.68
N GLY A 433 13.38 10.98 5.47
CA GLY A 433 14.58 11.79 5.26
C GLY A 433 14.50 13.17 5.88
N LYS A 434 13.39 13.89 5.67
CA LYS A 434 13.19 15.23 6.27
C LYS A 434 13.01 15.17 7.79
N VAL A 435 12.25 14.20 8.29
CA VAL A 435 11.93 14.08 9.72
C VAL A 435 13.13 13.64 10.56
N PHE A 436 13.91 12.68 10.05
CA PHE A 436 15.06 12.14 10.77
C PHE A 436 16.37 12.89 10.49
N GLU A 437 16.33 13.90 9.61
CA GLU A 437 17.49 14.63 9.09
C GLU A 437 18.55 13.69 8.50
N LYS A 438 18.10 12.78 7.63
CA LYS A 438 18.94 11.77 6.97
C LYS A 438 18.88 11.96 5.46
N SER A 439 19.82 12.74 4.92
CA SER A 439 19.86 13.05 3.47
C SER A 439 19.87 11.80 2.59
N GLN A 440 20.53 10.73 3.05
CA GLN A 440 20.57 9.43 2.38
C GLN A 440 19.19 8.85 2.04
N TYR A 441 18.15 9.11 2.85
CA TYR A 441 16.78 8.65 2.56
C TYR A 441 16.13 9.52 1.48
N THR A 442 16.30 10.84 1.57
CA THR A 442 15.85 11.78 0.53
C THR A 442 16.53 11.51 -0.80
N GLU A 443 17.84 11.25 -0.82
CA GLU A 443 18.62 10.91 -2.00
C GLU A 443 18.16 9.59 -2.63
N ALA A 444 17.81 8.59 -1.82
CA ALA A 444 17.22 7.34 -2.30
C ALA A 444 15.84 7.58 -2.95
N ALA A 445 15.01 8.44 -2.33
CA ALA A 445 13.72 8.85 -2.89
C ALA A 445 13.88 9.58 -4.23
N GLN A 446 14.82 10.52 -4.33
CA GLN A 446 15.14 11.25 -5.56
C GLN A 446 15.65 10.30 -6.65
N THR A 447 16.52 9.35 -6.32
CA THR A 447 17.02 8.36 -7.30
C THR A 447 15.88 7.51 -7.87
N ALA A 448 14.96 7.05 -7.02
CA ALA A 448 13.80 6.29 -7.48
C ALA A 448 12.81 7.14 -8.28
N MET A 449 12.63 8.42 -7.94
CA MET A 449 11.82 9.36 -8.73
C MET A 449 12.44 9.61 -10.11
N ASP A 450 13.75 9.78 -10.17
CA ASP A 450 14.52 9.89 -11.40
C ASP A 450 14.32 8.68 -12.31
N PHE A 451 14.28 7.48 -11.74
CA PHE A 451 13.93 6.27 -12.47
C PHE A 451 12.49 6.33 -12.99
N ALA A 452 11.53 6.67 -12.12
CA ALA A 452 10.11 6.74 -12.48
C ALA A 452 9.86 7.68 -13.66
N GLU A 453 10.40 8.90 -13.59
CA GLU A 453 10.28 9.91 -14.65
C GLU A 453 10.91 9.46 -15.98
N LYS A 454 12.03 8.74 -15.93
CA LYS A 454 12.76 8.31 -17.14
C LYS A 454 12.21 7.03 -17.76
N LYS A 455 11.64 6.14 -16.95
CA LYS A 455 11.36 4.75 -17.35
C LYS A 455 9.90 4.37 -17.30
N LEU A 456 9.06 5.00 -16.48
CA LEU A 456 7.67 4.59 -16.29
C LEU A 456 6.67 5.35 -17.18
N PHE A 457 7.16 6.28 -18.01
CA PHE A 457 6.35 6.96 -19.02
C PHE A 457 6.63 6.43 -20.42
N ALA A 458 5.58 6.17 -21.20
CA ALA A 458 5.66 5.85 -22.62
C ALA A 458 4.65 6.70 -23.40
N GLU A 459 5.11 7.35 -24.47
CA GLU A 459 4.25 8.15 -25.36
C GLU A 459 3.40 9.21 -24.62
N GLY A 460 3.93 9.79 -23.54
CA GLY A 460 3.23 10.77 -22.71
C GLY A 460 2.25 10.18 -21.68
N ARG A 461 2.14 8.85 -21.58
CA ARG A 461 1.28 8.17 -20.62
C ARG A 461 2.11 7.45 -19.55
N LEU A 462 1.69 7.57 -18.29
CA LEU A 462 2.25 6.76 -17.20
C LEU A 462 1.84 5.31 -17.39
N MET A 463 2.75 4.38 -17.14
CA MET A 463 2.56 2.95 -17.28
C MET A 463 2.52 2.27 -15.91
N VAL A 464 1.88 1.12 -15.80
CA VAL A 464 1.74 0.39 -14.52
C VAL A 464 3.04 -0.29 -14.13
N ARG A 465 3.64 -1.02 -15.09
CA ARG A 465 4.67 -2.02 -14.80
C ARG A 465 5.89 -1.85 -15.70
N TYR A 466 7.07 -1.87 -15.10
CA TYR A 466 8.35 -2.02 -15.79
C TYR A 466 9.06 -3.30 -15.36
N ARG A 467 9.58 -4.06 -16.33
CA ARG A 467 10.45 -5.22 -16.08
C ARG A 467 11.30 -5.50 -17.32
N ASP A 468 12.59 -5.77 -17.14
CA ASP A 468 13.52 -6.12 -18.22
C ASP A 468 13.52 -5.18 -19.44
N GLY A 469 13.37 -3.88 -19.22
CA GLY A 469 13.36 -2.87 -20.29
C GLY A 469 12.03 -2.73 -21.02
N GLU A 470 10.99 -3.45 -20.59
CA GLU A 470 9.66 -3.40 -21.16
C GLU A 470 8.68 -2.65 -20.24
N LEU A 471 7.71 -1.96 -20.84
CA LEU A 471 6.58 -1.33 -20.14
C LEU A 471 5.26 -1.99 -20.57
N GLN A 472 4.31 -2.13 -19.65
CA GLN A 472 2.99 -2.66 -19.96
C GLN A 472 1.91 -2.03 -19.10
N ASN A 473 0.71 -1.99 -19.67
CA ASN A 473 -0.53 -1.43 -19.15
C ASN A 473 -0.46 0.08 -18.88
N LYS A 474 -1.50 0.80 -19.30
CA LYS A 474 -1.65 2.23 -18.98
C LYS A 474 -1.95 2.37 -17.49
N GLY A 475 -1.29 3.33 -16.84
CA GLY A 475 -1.44 3.59 -15.41
C GLY A 475 -2.88 3.90 -15.01
N PHE A 476 -3.27 3.39 -13.85
CA PHE A 476 -4.57 3.59 -13.21
C PHE A 476 -4.56 4.80 -12.29
N LEU A 477 -5.71 5.15 -11.70
CA LEU A 477 -5.84 6.27 -10.78
C LEU A 477 -4.80 6.23 -9.65
N ASP A 478 -4.56 5.05 -9.08
CA ASP A 478 -3.60 4.85 -7.99
C ASP A 478 -2.17 5.25 -8.39
N ASP A 479 -1.75 4.93 -9.62
CA ASP A 479 -0.41 5.27 -10.12
C ASP A 479 -0.20 6.79 -10.15
N TYR A 480 -1.22 7.55 -10.56
CA TYR A 480 -1.15 9.02 -10.62
C TYR A 480 -1.31 9.65 -9.24
N ALA A 481 -2.29 9.20 -8.45
CA ALA A 481 -2.56 9.76 -7.12
C ALA A 481 -1.35 9.56 -6.19
N PHE A 482 -0.70 8.40 -6.26
CA PHE A 482 0.47 8.12 -5.42
C PHE A 482 1.71 8.83 -5.96
N LEU A 483 1.87 8.98 -7.28
CA LEU A 483 2.95 9.78 -7.86
C LEU A 483 2.83 11.25 -7.48
N LEU A 484 1.61 11.80 -7.44
CA LEU A 484 1.36 13.14 -6.90
C LEU A 484 1.77 13.23 -5.42
N TRP A 485 1.44 12.22 -4.62
CA TRP A 485 1.87 12.16 -3.22
C TRP A 485 3.40 12.16 -3.10
N ALA A 486 4.09 11.37 -3.92
CA ALA A 486 5.55 11.31 -3.95
C ALA A 486 6.18 12.67 -4.31
N TYR A 487 5.65 13.37 -5.32
CA TYR A 487 6.12 14.71 -5.67
C TYR A 487 5.95 15.72 -4.53
N ILE A 488 4.81 15.67 -3.83
CA ILE A 488 4.56 16.57 -2.71
C ILE A 488 5.51 16.28 -1.54
N GLU A 489 5.74 15.01 -1.20
CA GLU A 489 6.69 14.68 -0.12
C GLU A 489 8.14 15.03 -0.49
N LEU A 490 8.54 14.87 -1.76
CA LEU A 490 9.85 15.31 -2.25
C LEU A 490 9.98 16.84 -2.20
N TYR A 491 8.94 17.56 -2.60
CA TYR A 491 8.90 19.01 -2.42
C TYR A 491 9.07 19.36 -0.94
N GLU A 492 8.33 18.77 -0.02
CA GLU A 492 8.47 19.12 1.40
C GLU A 492 9.81 18.70 2.00
N ALA A 493 10.46 17.68 1.44
CA ALA A 493 11.78 17.23 1.90
C ALA A 493 12.93 18.10 1.39
N THR A 494 12.76 18.77 0.25
CA THR A 494 13.84 19.46 -0.48
C THR A 494 13.59 20.95 -0.70
N PHE A 495 12.32 21.35 -0.65
CA PHE A 495 11.77 22.63 -1.09
C PHE A 495 12.10 22.99 -2.55
N ASP A 496 12.36 21.98 -3.39
CA ASP A 496 12.55 22.18 -4.83
C ASP A 496 11.19 22.35 -5.54
N LEU A 497 10.93 23.57 -6.01
CA LEU A 497 9.69 23.95 -6.67
C LEU A 497 9.43 23.17 -7.97
N ALA A 498 10.45 22.55 -8.58
CA ALA A 498 10.25 21.68 -9.74
C ALA A 498 9.32 20.51 -9.43
N TYR A 499 9.35 19.97 -8.20
CA TYR A 499 8.44 18.90 -7.80
C TYR A 499 6.99 19.38 -7.67
N LEU A 500 6.75 20.61 -7.20
CA LEU A 500 5.39 21.18 -7.23
C LEU A 500 4.90 21.35 -8.65
N GLN A 501 5.73 21.87 -9.55
CA GLN A 501 5.36 22.04 -10.96
C GLN A 501 5.03 20.69 -11.62
N LYS A 502 5.83 19.66 -11.37
CA LYS A 502 5.54 18.29 -11.83
C LYS A 502 4.24 17.75 -11.21
N GLY A 503 3.99 18.03 -9.94
CA GLY A 503 2.71 17.74 -9.27
C GLY A 503 1.51 18.39 -9.97
N LYS A 504 1.61 19.66 -10.40
CA LYS A 504 0.54 20.32 -11.17
C LYS A 504 0.23 19.58 -12.47
N ASN A 505 1.24 19.07 -13.16
CA ASN A 505 1.04 18.29 -14.39
C ASN A 505 0.31 16.97 -14.09
N ILE A 506 0.67 16.27 -13.00
CA ILE A 506 -0.05 15.06 -12.58
C ILE A 506 -1.50 15.35 -12.20
N VAL A 507 -1.79 16.50 -11.58
CA VAL A 507 -3.17 16.92 -11.31
C VAL A 507 -3.95 17.13 -12.61
N GLN A 508 -3.33 17.72 -13.64
CA GLN A 508 -3.96 17.86 -14.96
C GLN A 508 -4.27 16.49 -15.58
N ASP A 509 -3.32 15.56 -15.55
CA ASP A 509 -3.52 14.19 -16.04
C ASP A 509 -4.63 13.45 -15.25
N LEU A 510 -4.71 13.66 -13.93
CA LEU A 510 -5.77 13.10 -13.09
C LEU A 510 -7.15 13.53 -13.59
N PHE A 511 -7.32 14.84 -13.83
CA PHE A 511 -8.57 15.38 -14.34
C PHE A 511 -8.85 14.95 -15.79
N GLU A 512 -7.82 14.90 -16.64
CA GLU A 512 -7.98 14.49 -18.04
C GLU A 512 -8.41 13.03 -18.16
N TYR A 513 -7.71 12.10 -17.52
CA TYR A 513 -7.91 10.68 -17.77
C TYR A 513 -9.04 10.07 -16.95
N PHE A 514 -9.26 10.56 -15.72
CA PHE A 514 -10.02 9.82 -14.72
C PHE A 514 -11.25 10.55 -14.19
N TRP A 515 -11.34 11.88 -14.30
CA TRP A 515 -12.44 12.62 -13.67
C TRP A 515 -13.80 12.32 -14.31
N ASP A 516 -14.82 12.30 -13.44
CA ASP A 516 -16.22 12.19 -13.83
C ASP A 516 -16.88 13.58 -13.77
N ASP A 517 -17.05 14.22 -14.93
CA ASP A 517 -17.70 15.53 -15.04
C ASP A 517 -19.17 15.54 -14.62
N GLU A 518 -19.85 14.38 -14.60
CA GLU A 518 -21.28 14.30 -14.27
C GLU A 518 -21.49 14.09 -12.77
N GLU A 519 -20.86 13.06 -12.19
CA GLU A 519 -21.12 12.64 -10.81
C GLU A 519 -19.97 12.95 -9.84
N GLY A 520 -18.86 13.51 -10.33
CA GLY A 520 -17.65 13.82 -9.56
C GLY A 520 -16.85 12.60 -9.12
N GLY A 521 -15.62 12.83 -8.65
CA GLY A 521 -14.68 11.79 -8.29
C GLY A 521 -13.96 11.20 -9.52
N PHE A 522 -12.99 10.32 -9.26
CA PHE A 522 -12.16 9.73 -10.29
C PHE A 522 -12.50 8.26 -10.53
N TYR A 523 -12.68 7.90 -11.79
CA TYR A 523 -12.71 6.51 -12.23
C TYR A 523 -11.34 5.86 -12.02
N PHE A 524 -11.34 4.60 -11.63
CA PHE A 524 -10.11 3.84 -11.42
C PHE A 524 -9.31 3.65 -12.72
N SER A 525 -9.99 3.35 -13.82
CA SER A 525 -9.40 3.24 -15.16
C SER A 525 -9.61 4.51 -15.98
N GLY A 526 -8.60 4.85 -16.80
CA GLY A 526 -8.65 6.00 -17.69
C GLY A 526 -9.72 5.86 -18.76
N TYR A 527 -10.21 6.97 -19.32
CA TYR A 527 -11.17 6.92 -20.44
C TYR A 527 -10.58 6.23 -21.68
N ASP A 528 -9.26 6.19 -21.77
CA ASP A 528 -8.45 5.63 -22.84
C ASP A 528 -7.97 4.19 -22.56
N SER A 529 -8.41 3.59 -21.45
CA SER A 529 -8.17 2.18 -21.10
C SER A 529 -9.11 1.22 -21.84
N GLU A 530 -8.81 -0.08 -21.76
CA GLU A 530 -9.71 -1.14 -22.27
C GLU A 530 -11.11 -0.99 -21.67
N THR A 531 -12.15 -1.11 -22.51
CA THR A 531 -13.54 -1.11 -22.03
C THR A 531 -13.86 -2.44 -21.34
N LEU A 532 -14.05 -2.38 -20.01
CA LEU A 532 -14.52 -3.49 -19.17
C LEU A 532 -16.03 -3.39 -18.91
N LEU A 533 -16.56 -4.23 -18.02
CA LEU A 533 -18.00 -4.25 -17.66
C LEU A 533 -18.51 -2.90 -17.14
N THR A 534 -17.67 -2.20 -16.37
CA THR A 534 -17.95 -0.88 -15.83
C THR A 534 -16.63 -0.17 -15.52
N ARG A 535 -16.64 1.18 -15.46
CA ARG A 535 -15.56 1.96 -14.86
C ARG A 535 -15.98 2.28 -13.43
N GLU A 536 -15.18 1.82 -12.47
CA GLU A 536 -15.53 1.95 -11.06
C GLU A 536 -14.90 3.20 -10.44
N LYS A 537 -15.59 3.79 -9.47
CA LYS A 537 -15.03 4.81 -8.57
C LYS A 537 -14.91 4.17 -7.20
N GLU A 538 -13.69 3.80 -6.82
CA GLU A 538 -13.41 3.16 -5.53
C GLU A 538 -12.90 4.19 -4.53
N VAL A 539 -13.47 4.19 -3.33
CA VAL A 539 -13.03 4.98 -2.16
C VAL A 539 -12.66 4.09 -0.97
N TYR A 540 -12.75 2.78 -1.14
CA TYR A 540 -12.45 1.82 -0.10
C TYR A 540 -10.94 1.64 0.05
N ASP A 541 -10.41 2.01 1.21
CA ASP A 541 -9.04 1.80 1.62
C ASP A 541 -8.88 0.35 2.11
N GLY A 542 -8.29 -0.49 1.25
CA GLY A 542 -8.02 -1.90 1.53
C GLY A 542 -6.69 -2.10 2.28
N ALA A 543 -5.78 -2.88 1.70
CA ALA A 543 -4.40 -2.98 2.22
C ALA A 543 -3.66 -1.63 2.10
N ILE A 544 -3.94 -0.90 1.03
CA ILE A 544 -3.44 0.44 0.73
C ILE A 544 -4.63 1.40 0.58
N PRO A 545 -4.43 2.72 0.77
CA PRO A 545 -5.50 3.68 0.50
C PRO A 545 -5.89 3.67 -0.98
N SER A 546 -7.16 3.90 -1.28
CA SER A 546 -7.62 3.98 -2.68
C SER A 546 -7.07 5.23 -3.39
N GLY A 547 -6.99 5.19 -4.72
CA GLY A 547 -6.62 6.35 -5.52
C GLY A 547 -7.50 7.58 -5.29
N ASN A 548 -8.82 7.43 -5.09
CA ASN A 548 -9.69 8.57 -4.75
C ASN A 548 -9.38 9.12 -3.36
N SER A 549 -9.13 8.24 -2.38
CA SER A 549 -8.73 8.66 -1.04
C SER A 549 -7.43 9.46 -1.06
N VAL A 550 -6.43 9.02 -1.83
CA VAL A 550 -5.17 9.77 -1.93
C VAL A 550 -5.35 11.05 -2.74
N ALA A 551 -6.05 10.99 -3.87
CA ALA A 551 -6.29 12.15 -4.73
C ALA A 551 -6.97 13.29 -3.96
N VAL A 552 -8.01 13.04 -3.15
CA VAL A 552 -8.71 14.11 -2.43
C VAL A 552 -7.78 14.83 -1.43
N VAL A 553 -6.93 14.08 -0.72
CA VAL A 553 -5.97 14.66 0.25
C VAL A 553 -4.88 15.43 -0.49
N MET A 554 -4.36 14.88 -1.59
CA MET A 554 -3.28 15.53 -2.34
C MET A 554 -3.77 16.76 -3.11
N LEU A 555 -4.97 16.74 -3.69
CA LEU A 555 -5.59 17.90 -4.33
C LEU A 555 -5.78 19.05 -3.35
N GLN A 556 -6.28 18.76 -2.15
CA GLN A 556 -6.42 19.78 -1.11
C GLN A 556 -5.06 20.39 -0.74
N LYS A 557 -4.04 19.55 -0.53
CA LYS A 557 -2.68 20.02 -0.19
C LYS A 557 -2.06 20.83 -1.32
N MET A 558 -2.20 20.38 -2.56
CA MET A 558 -1.78 21.12 -3.74
C MET A 558 -2.47 22.46 -3.86
N ALA A 559 -3.78 22.53 -3.57
CA ALA A 559 -4.54 23.78 -3.60
C ALA A 559 -4.02 24.79 -2.59
N TYR A 560 -3.71 24.36 -1.35
CA TYR A 560 -3.12 25.26 -0.34
C TYR A 560 -1.70 25.71 -0.70
N LEU A 561 -0.88 24.84 -1.31
CA LEU A 561 0.48 25.18 -1.73
C LEU A 561 0.53 26.11 -2.94
N THR A 562 -0.43 26.00 -3.86
CA THR A 562 -0.40 26.70 -5.16
C THR A 562 -1.43 27.83 -5.29
N GLY A 563 -2.43 27.87 -4.41
CA GLY A 563 -3.53 28.85 -4.45
C GLY A 563 -4.61 28.54 -5.48
N GLU A 564 -4.63 27.34 -6.06
CA GLU A 564 -5.59 26.93 -7.10
C GLU A 564 -6.93 26.52 -6.45
N THR A 565 -7.82 27.49 -6.21
CA THR A 565 -9.09 27.27 -5.49
C THR A 565 -10.05 26.33 -6.22
N GLU A 566 -9.96 26.22 -7.55
CA GLU A 566 -10.78 25.28 -8.33
C GLU A 566 -10.59 23.83 -7.88
N TRP A 567 -9.39 23.48 -7.39
CA TRP A 567 -9.14 22.13 -6.85
C TRP A 567 -9.85 21.91 -5.51
N LEU A 568 -10.03 22.94 -4.69
CA LEU A 568 -10.85 22.85 -3.47
C LEU A 568 -12.32 22.64 -3.81
N ASP A 569 -12.82 23.28 -4.87
CA ASP A 569 -14.18 23.04 -5.36
C ASP A 569 -14.36 21.57 -5.77
N ARG A 570 -13.39 20.98 -6.48
CA ARG A 570 -13.39 19.55 -6.83
C ARG A 570 -13.30 18.62 -5.63
N VAL A 571 -12.50 18.98 -4.62
CA VAL A 571 -12.46 18.27 -3.34
C VAL A 571 -13.84 18.27 -2.67
N GLU A 572 -14.53 19.42 -2.65
CA GLU A 572 -15.88 19.49 -2.11
C GLU A 572 -16.87 18.63 -2.92
N GLU A 573 -16.74 18.59 -4.26
CA GLU A 573 -17.57 17.70 -5.10
C GLU A 573 -17.41 16.22 -4.74
N MET A 574 -16.17 15.77 -4.47
CA MET A 574 -15.91 14.39 -4.04
C MET A 574 -16.62 14.06 -2.72
N TYR A 575 -16.82 15.03 -1.82
CA TYR A 575 -17.59 14.83 -0.58
C TYR A 575 -19.07 14.56 -0.83
N TYR A 576 -19.62 15.00 -1.97
CA TYR A 576 -20.96 14.60 -2.41
C TYR A 576 -20.94 13.24 -3.12
N SER A 577 -19.94 12.99 -3.97
CA SER A 577 -19.82 11.74 -4.75
C SER A 577 -19.71 10.51 -3.86
N PHE A 578 -18.88 10.56 -2.82
CA PHE A 578 -18.57 9.42 -1.94
C PHE A 578 -19.38 9.40 -0.64
N LYS A 579 -20.41 10.27 -0.52
CA LYS A 579 -21.19 10.42 0.72
C LYS A 579 -21.79 9.10 1.19
N ASP A 580 -22.51 8.41 0.32
CA ASP A 580 -23.28 7.22 0.69
C ASP A 580 -22.35 6.03 1.04
N ASP A 581 -21.23 5.87 0.32
CA ASP A 581 -20.25 4.82 0.58
C ASP A 581 -19.55 5.03 1.93
N ILE A 582 -19.09 6.25 2.19
CA ILE A 582 -18.40 6.61 3.44
C ILE A 582 -19.39 6.62 4.62
N ASP A 583 -20.66 6.96 4.41
CA ASP A 583 -21.69 6.77 5.44
C ASP A 583 -21.94 5.30 5.76
N GLY A 584 -21.95 4.43 4.74
CA GLY A 584 -22.11 2.99 4.92
C GLY A 584 -20.97 2.36 5.73
N ALA A 585 -19.73 2.75 5.45
CA ALA A 585 -18.53 2.15 6.03
C ALA A 585 -17.39 3.16 6.26
N SER A 586 -17.55 4.09 7.21
CA SER A 586 -16.58 5.19 7.41
C SER A 586 -15.15 4.74 7.76
N THR A 587 -14.99 3.58 8.41
CA THR A 587 -13.65 3.00 8.67
C THR A 587 -12.97 2.43 7.44
N GLY A 588 -13.72 2.23 6.34
CA GLY A 588 -13.19 1.78 5.07
C GLY A 588 -12.63 2.91 4.21
N SER A 589 -12.60 4.17 4.66
CA SER A 589 -12.11 5.30 3.86
C SER A 589 -11.38 6.33 4.74
N THR A 590 -10.59 5.86 5.71
CA THR A 590 -9.98 6.76 6.70
C THR A 590 -8.89 7.65 6.12
N PHE A 591 -8.28 7.29 4.98
CA PHE A 591 -7.35 8.19 4.28
C PHE A 591 -8.11 9.35 3.64
N PHE A 592 -9.23 9.09 2.95
CA PHE A 592 -10.12 10.12 2.41
C PHE A 592 -10.56 11.11 3.50
N LEU A 593 -10.97 10.59 4.66
CA LEU A 593 -11.45 11.40 5.79
C LEU A 593 -10.38 12.33 6.39
N GLN A 594 -9.09 12.14 6.08
CA GLN A 594 -8.05 13.10 6.45
C GLN A 594 -8.24 14.44 5.75
N SER A 595 -8.69 14.43 4.49
CA SER A 595 -9.00 15.66 3.76
C SER A 595 -10.17 16.39 4.42
N LEU A 596 -11.24 15.66 4.71
CA LEU A 596 -12.44 16.22 5.35
C LEU A 596 -12.14 16.81 6.74
N LEU A 597 -11.24 16.17 7.51
CA LEU A 597 -10.79 16.70 8.80
C LEU A 597 -10.23 18.11 8.64
N PHE A 598 -9.30 18.33 7.72
CA PHE A 598 -8.64 19.64 7.54
C PHE A 598 -9.44 20.61 6.68
N PHE A 599 -10.37 20.14 5.87
CA PHE A 599 -11.28 21.02 5.13
C PHE A 599 -12.27 21.73 6.07
N GLU A 600 -12.64 21.05 7.17
CA GLU A 600 -13.61 21.55 8.16
C GLU A 600 -12.96 22.23 9.37
N THR A 601 -11.63 22.33 9.40
CA THR A 601 -10.89 22.97 10.49
C THR A 601 -9.92 24.03 9.98
N PRO A 602 -9.57 25.03 10.80
CA PRO A 602 -8.53 25.99 10.44
C PRO A 602 -7.22 25.31 10.03
N THR A 603 -6.65 25.73 8.91
CA THR A 603 -5.30 25.38 8.46
C THR A 603 -4.42 26.63 8.41
N LYS A 604 -3.10 26.44 8.44
CA LYS A 604 -2.14 27.54 8.27
C LYS A 604 -1.39 27.40 6.95
N GLU A 605 -1.29 28.50 6.21
CA GLU A 605 -0.38 28.64 5.08
C GLU A 605 0.84 29.44 5.50
N VAL A 606 2.03 28.87 5.32
CA VAL A 606 3.30 29.50 5.68
C VAL A 606 4.09 29.74 4.41
N VAL A 607 4.49 30.98 4.16
CA VAL A 607 5.40 31.33 3.06
C VAL A 607 6.73 31.78 3.64
N VAL A 608 7.82 31.10 3.25
CA VAL A 608 9.19 31.42 3.66
C VAL A 608 9.97 31.89 2.44
N ILE A 609 10.47 33.13 2.51
CA ILE A 609 11.26 33.75 1.46
C ILE A 609 12.66 34.01 2.02
N GLY A 610 13.68 33.39 1.43
CA GLY A 610 15.06 33.59 1.85
C GLY A 610 16.03 32.69 1.10
N ASN A 611 17.28 33.12 1.00
CA ASN A 611 18.35 32.43 0.27
C ASN A 611 18.64 31.05 0.86
N GLN A 612 18.92 30.06 0.01
CA GLN A 612 19.45 28.78 0.46
C GLN A 612 20.77 28.96 1.23
N GLY A 613 20.90 28.26 2.36
CA GLY A 613 22.09 28.35 3.22
C GLY A 613 22.09 29.50 4.23
N ASP A 614 21.04 30.33 4.26
CA ASP A 614 20.80 31.25 5.38
C ASP A 614 20.51 30.48 6.67
N GLU A 615 21.27 30.74 7.75
CA GLU A 615 21.17 29.97 9.00
C GLU A 615 19.78 30.05 9.64
N ASN A 616 19.09 31.18 9.52
CA ASN A 616 17.75 31.36 10.07
C ASN A 616 16.71 30.56 9.29
N ARG A 617 16.81 30.54 7.96
CA ARG A 617 16.00 29.68 7.08
C ARG A 617 16.21 28.21 7.41
N GLU A 618 17.46 27.74 7.41
CA GLU A 618 17.75 26.32 7.64
C GLU A 618 17.29 25.87 9.03
N ARG A 619 17.49 26.71 10.06
CA ARG A 619 16.97 26.44 11.41
C ARG A 619 15.45 26.34 11.42
N LEU A 620 14.74 27.31 10.84
CA LEU A 620 13.28 27.31 10.76
C LEU A 620 12.77 26.02 10.09
N LEU A 621 13.29 25.70 8.91
CA LEU A 621 12.86 24.55 8.12
C LEU A 621 13.16 23.21 8.82
N SER A 622 14.31 23.09 9.50
CA SER A 622 14.62 21.91 10.34
C SER A 622 13.58 21.69 11.43
N GLU A 623 13.19 22.74 12.16
CA GLU A 623 12.20 22.63 13.24
C GLU A 623 10.81 22.28 12.69
N LEU A 624 10.40 22.88 11.56
CA LEU A 624 9.12 22.56 10.90
C LEU A 624 9.10 21.11 10.39
N ASN A 625 10.20 20.62 9.82
CA ASN A 625 10.30 19.24 9.35
C ASN A 625 10.22 18.20 10.46
N LYS A 626 10.71 18.52 11.67
CA LYS A 626 10.63 17.63 12.85
C LYS A 626 9.24 17.64 13.47
N ALA A 627 8.58 18.79 13.49
CA ALA A 627 7.28 18.96 14.14
C ALA A 627 6.16 18.20 13.40
N TYR A 628 5.21 17.66 14.17
CA TYR A 628 3.99 17.07 13.60
C TYR A 628 2.98 18.17 13.25
N LEU A 629 2.98 18.60 11.98
CA LEU A 629 2.18 19.74 11.48
C LEU A 629 1.29 19.35 10.29
N PRO A 630 0.30 18.47 10.46
CA PRO A 630 -0.52 17.99 9.35
C PRO A 630 -1.51 19.03 8.79
N ASP A 631 -1.73 20.14 9.51
CA ASP A 631 -2.61 21.27 9.20
C ASP A 631 -1.85 22.51 8.68
N VAL A 632 -0.54 22.39 8.42
CA VAL A 632 0.31 23.48 7.96
C VAL A 632 0.87 23.17 6.57
N SER A 633 0.63 24.06 5.61
CA SER A 633 1.27 24.01 4.29
C SER A 633 2.41 25.02 4.24
N VAL A 634 3.62 24.56 3.90
CA VAL A 634 4.83 25.42 3.87
C VAL A 634 5.31 25.58 2.43
N LEU A 635 5.22 26.82 1.94
CA LEU A 635 5.73 27.25 0.64
C LEU A 635 7.07 27.98 0.82
N VAL A 636 8.12 27.51 0.17
CA VAL A 636 9.49 28.03 0.37
C VAL A 636 10.14 28.35 -0.98
N GLY A 637 10.84 29.48 -1.06
CA GLY A 637 11.68 29.83 -2.20
C GLY A 637 12.63 30.97 -1.86
N GLU A 638 13.52 31.30 -2.80
CA GLU A 638 14.51 32.37 -2.60
C GLU A 638 13.91 33.75 -2.91
N SER A 639 12.93 33.81 -3.82
CA SER A 639 12.27 35.07 -4.21
C SER A 639 10.76 34.92 -4.43
N PRO A 640 9.97 36.00 -4.26
CA PRO A 640 8.55 36.00 -4.63
C PRO A 640 8.29 35.62 -6.09
N GLU A 641 9.19 36.02 -7.00
CA GLU A 641 9.08 35.74 -8.44
C GLU A 641 9.18 34.24 -8.74
N GLU A 642 10.17 33.57 -8.14
CA GLU A 642 10.42 32.13 -8.29
C GLU A 642 9.24 31.30 -7.76
N ILE A 643 8.81 31.58 -6.52
CA ILE A 643 7.64 30.91 -5.93
C ILE A 643 6.39 31.19 -6.78
N GLY A 644 6.29 32.41 -7.30
CA GLY A 644 5.21 32.87 -8.16
C GLY A 644 5.07 32.12 -9.49
N GLU A 645 6.06 31.31 -9.91
CA GLU A 645 5.93 30.46 -11.10
C GLU A 645 4.97 29.29 -10.86
N VAL A 646 4.98 28.70 -9.66
CA VAL A 646 4.11 27.57 -9.29
C VAL A 646 2.88 28.01 -8.50
N ALA A 647 3.00 29.08 -7.72
CA ALA A 647 1.98 29.61 -6.82
C ALA A 647 1.78 31.12 -7.07
N PRO A 648 0.95 31.52 -8.05
CA PRO A 648 0.86 32.92 -8.52
C PRO A 648 0.56 33.95 -7.43
N PHE A 649 -0.19 33.57 -6.39
CA PHE A 649 -0.51 34.46 -5.26
C PHE A 649 0.74 34.94 -4.50
N ALA A 650 1.83 34.16 -4.53
CA ALA A 650 3.03 34.45 -3.76
C ALA A 650 3.85 35.64 -4.30
N ARG A 651 3.58 36.09 -5.54
CA ARG A 651 4.23 37.26 -6.15
C ARG A 651 3.96 38.57 -5.41
N GLU A 652 2.91 38.60 -4.58
CA GLU A 652 2.55 39.79 -3.80
C GLU A 652 3.36 39.91 -2.49
N TYR A 653 4.04 38.84 -2.06
CA TYR A 653 4.93 38.89 -0.90
C TYR A 653 6.25 39.62 -1.19
N ARG A 654 6.94 40.03 -0.14
CA ARG A 654 8.20 40.79 -0.24
C ARG A 654 9.20 40.26 0.78
N GLN A 655 10.46 40.14 0.38
CA GLN A 655 11.52 39.90 1.34
C GLN A 655 11.79 41.17 2.15
N MET A 656 11.93 41.05 3.47
CA MET A 656 12.24 42.15 4.37
C MET A 656 13.74 42.24 4.61
N GLU A 657 14.33 43.39 4.30
CA GLU A 657 15.75 43.72 4.61
C GLU A 657 16.76 42.66 4.13
N ASP A 658 16.49 41.99 3.02
CA ASP A 658 17.29 40.86 2.48
C ASP A 658 17.47 39.69 3.49
N GLN A 659 16.60 39.60 4.50
CA GLN A 659 16.58 38.54 5.50
C GLN A 659 15.52 37.49 5.17
N THR A 660 15.69 36.28 5.73
CA THR A 660 14.65 35.26 5.73
C THR A 660 13.37 35.83 6.34
N THR A 661 12.31 35.87 5.54
CA THR A 661 11.03 36.48 5.88
C THR A 661 9.95 35.40 5.88
N VAL A 662 9.19 35.34 6.96
CA VAL A 662 8.12 34.36 7.15
C VAL A 662 6.77 35.05 7.19
N TYR A 663 5.86 34.58 6.36
CA TYR A 663 4.46 34.92 6.37
C TYR A 663 3.67 33.75 6.93
N VAL A 664 2.80 34.00 7.90
CA VAL A 664 1.89 33.00 8.46
C VAL A 664 0.47 33.50 8.24
N CYS A 665 -0.30 32.76 7.45
CA CYS A 665 -1.67 33.06 7.11
C CYS A 665 -2.60 31.98 7.67
N GLU A 666 -3.77 32.42 8.12
CA GLU A 666 -4.84 31.55 8.63
C GLU A 666 -6.18 32.16 8.21
N HIS A 667 -7.09 31.38 7.63
CA HIS A 667 -8.39 31.85 7.15
C HIS A 667 -8.34 33.07 6.21
N PHE A 668 -7.45 33.05 5.21
CA PHE A 668 -7.26 34.17 4.27
C PHE A 668 -6.77 35.49 4.91
N ALA A 669 -6.32 35.45 6.17
CA ALA A 669 -5.74 36.59 6.87
C ALA A 669 -4.29 36.27 7.26
N CYS A 670 -3.35 37.08 6.79
CA CYS A 670 -1.95 36.96 7.15
C CYS A 670 -1.60 37.82 8.36
N GLN A 671 -0.79 37.29 9.26
CA GLN A 671 -0.14 38.05 10.32
C GLN A 671 0.89 39.02 9.72
N GLN A 672 1.44 39.94 10.53
CA GLN A 672 2.58 40.75 10.07
C GLN A 672 3.76 39.81 9.76
N PRO A 673 4.43 39.97 8.61
CA PRO A 673 5.62 39.17 8.32
C PRO A 673 6.71 39.44 9.34
N THR A 674 7.49 38.40 9.66
CA THR A 674 8.59 38.49 10.62
C THR A 674 9.87 37.91 10.03
N THR A 675 10.99 38.52 10.42
CA THR A 675 12.35 37.98 10.18
C THR A 675 12.91 37.30 11.44
N ASN A 676 12.14 37.26 12.53
CA ASN A 676 12.50 36.61 13.77
C ASN A 676 12.04 35.14 13.76
N VAL A 677 12.98 34.21 13.68
CA VAL A 677 12.72 32.76 13.64
C VAL A 677 11.94 32.27 14.86
N ASP A 678 12.24 32.78 16.06
CA ASP A 678 11.54 32.34 17.28
C ASP A 678 10.10 32.87 17.36
N GLU A 679 9.83 34.01 16.73
CA GLU A 679 8.46 34.52 16.56
C GLU A 679 7.70 33.70 15.53
N ALA A 680 8.32 33.41 14.38
CA ALA A 680 7.74 32.56 13.34
C ALA A 680 7.40 31.16 13.87
N LEU A 681 8.34 30.50 14.56
CA LEU A 681 8.11 29.18 15.16
C LEU A 681 6.95 29.19 16.16
N ARG A 682 6.84 30.21 17.03
CA ARG A 682 5.70 30.33 17.94
C ARG A 682 4.38 30.50 17.18
N ALA A 683 4.35 31.35 16.15
CA ALA A 683 3.15 31.55 15.35
C ALA A 683 2.70 30.26 14.63
N ILE A 684 3.65 29.45 14.17
CA ILE A 684 3.36 28.22 13.41
C ILE A 684 3.00 27.07 14.36
N LEU A 685 3.83 26.79 15.37
CA LEU A 685 3.71 25.62 16.25
C LEU A 685 2.62 25.74 17.31
N GLY A 686 2.21 26.97 17.66
CA GLY A 686 1.23 27.25 18.72
C GLY A 686 1.86 27.54 20.06
#